data_AF-A0A0E0GW44-F1
#
_entry.id   AF-A0A0E0GW44-F1
#
_cell.length_a   1.000
_cell.length_b   1.000
_cell.length_c   1.000
_cell.angle_alpha   90.00
_cell.angle_beta   90.00
_cell.angle_gamma   90.00
#
_symmetry.space_group_name_H-M   'P 1'
#
loop_
_entity.id
_entity.type
_entity.pdbx_description
1 polymer ?
#
loop_
_entity_poly.entity_id
_entity_poly.type
_entity_poly.pdbx_seq_one_letter_code
_entity_poly.pdbx_strand_id
1 'polypeptide(L)'
;MSKTAATTLGRELLEAARAPEFAGWLRGLRRRIHQHPELAFQEHRTSALVRAELDALGVAYVWPVAQTGVVATVVGAAGPGPGKVKLVFQPAEEGYAGGYYVLEEGAVDDVQGIFGMHVDAGLPAGVVASRPGPFLAGSARFTATINGKGGHAAAPHHAVDPIVAVSSAVLSLQQIVARETDPLQGAVVSVTTIKGGEAFNVIEGQAAVNRCTAAVDFMEDKLPPYPATVNDEEMYAHAKAVAESMLGEANVKLSPQGMGAEDFGFYAQRIPAAFFGIGVGNDGGGMAETTTKNQLHSPHFVVDEEALPVGAAFHAAVAIEYLNKNASGLPARAAMSTTLRRELLEAARAPEFAGWLRGLRRRIHQHPELAFQEHRTSALVRAELDALGVAYVWPVAQTGVVATVVGAAGPGPGKVKLVFQPAEEGYAGGYYVLEEGAVDDVQGIFGMHVDAGLPAGVVASRPGPFLAGSARFTATINGKGGHAAAPHHAVDPIVAVSSAVLSLQQIVARETDPLQGAEMVEWEFKSLEDGKMHACGHDAHVAILLVAAKLLQSRRDHFNGKVKLVFQPAEGGAGGYHVLKEGVLDDTQTIFAVHVATDLPAGVVGSRPGPFLAGSARFTATITGKGGHAAEPHLAVDPIVAASSAVLSLQQIVARETNPLQGAVVSVTTIKGGEAFNVIPESVTLGGTLRSMTTDGLSYLMNRIREVIEGQAAVNRCTAAVDFMEDKLRPYPATVNDEGMYAHAKAVAESMLGEANVTVSPMCMGAEDFGFYAQRIPAAFFGIGVGSNGNDGGGMAETTKNQLHSPHFVVDEEALPVGAAFHAAVAIEL
;
A
#
# COMPACT_ATOMS: atom_id res chain seq x y z
N MET A 1 31.05 0.70 -22.06
CA MET A 1 31.89 1.39 -21.05
C MET A 1 31.71 0.69 -19.70
N SER A 2 32.61 0.86 -18.73
CA SER A 2 32.52 0.13 -17.44
C SER A 2 31.55 0.77 -16.45
N LYS A 3 31.06 -0.06 -15.51
CA LYS A 3 30.09 0.27 -14.44
C LYS A 3 30.46 1.51 -13.59
N THR A 4 31.73 1.90 -13.61
CA THR A 4 32.31 3.05 -12.89
C THR A 4 32.08 4.42 -13.53
N ALA A 5 31.70 4.51 -14.82
CA ALA A 5 31.58 5.81 -15.51
C ALA A 5 30.18 6.45 -15.37
N ALA A 6 29.11 5.64 -15.35
CA ALA A 6 27.75 6.14 -15.18
C ALA A 6 27.48 6.65 -13.74
N THR A 7 28.15 6.06 -12.75
CA THR A 7 28.05 6.46 -11.34
C THR A 7 28.68 7.82 -11.00
N THR A 8 29.38 8.47 -11.94
CA THR A 8 30.06 9.75 -11.73
C THR A 8 29.28 10.92 -12.31
N LEU A 9 28.72 10.79 -13.52
CA LEU A 9 28.16 11.92 -14.28
C LEU A 9 27.07 12.69 -13.52
N GLY A 10 26.08 12.01 -12.95
CA GLY A 10 25.02 12.68 -12.18
C GLY A 10 25.57 13.50 -11.01
N ARG A 11 26.61 13.00 -10.33
CA ARG A 11 27.27 13.72 -9.22
C ARG A 11 28.11 14.89 -9.72
N GLU A 12 28.86 14.73 -10.80
CA GLU A 12 29.62 15.80 -11.44
C GLU A 12 28.70 16.95 -11.88
N LEU A 13 27.54 16.63 -12.46
CA LEU A 13 26.50 17.62 -12.82
C LEU A 13 25.89 18.30 -11.59
N LEU A 14 25.64 17.55 -10.51
CA LEU A 14 25.13 18.12 -9.26
C LEU A 14 26.16 19.02 -8.56
N GLU A 15 27.44 18.65 -8.55
CA GLU A 15 28.53 19.45 -8.02
C GLU A 15 28.72 20.74 -8.84
N ALA A 16 28.67 20.64 -10.17
CA ALA A 16 28.70 21.79 -11.07
C ALA A 16 27.48 22.72 -10.85
N ALA A 17 26.28 22.17 -10.72
CA ALA A 17 25.07 22.95 -10.46
C ALA A 17 25.09 23.65 -9.08
N ARG A 18 25.75 23.03 -8.09
CA ARG A 18 25.97 23.58 -6.74
C ARG A 18 27.14 24.56 -6.65
N ALA A 19 27.95 24.71 -7.70
CA ALA A 19 29.04 25.68 -7.71
C ALA A 19 28.50 27.10 -7.42
N PRO A 20 29.13 27.91 -6.55
CA PRO A 20 28.54 29.15 -6.05
C PRO A 20 28.08 30.14 -7.13
N GLU A 21 28.81 30.21 -8.25
CA GLU A 21 28.48 31.05 -9.41
C GLU A 21 27.22 30.54 -10.13
N PHE A 22 27.16 29.24 -10.44
CA PHE A 22 26.03 28.62 -11.14
C PHE A 22 24.75 28.61 -10.28
N ALA A 23 24.86 28.21 -9.01
CA ALA A 23 23.76 28.29 -8.05
C ALA A 23 23.32 29.74 -7.78
N GLY A 24 24.24 30.70 -7.85
CA GLY A 24 23.94 32.13 -7.83
C GLY A 24 23.09 32.58 -9.02
N TRP A 25 23.48 32.19 -10.24
CA TRP A 25 22.74 32.46 -11.47
C TRP A 25 21.35 31.79 -11.47
N LEU A 26 21.23 30.51 -11.09
CA LEU A 26 19.95 29.80 -10.98
C LEU A 26 18.96 30.54 -10.06
N ARG A 27 19.39 30.93 -8.85
CA ARG A 27 18.57 31.72 -7.92
C ARG A 27 18.22 33.07 -8.49
N GLY A 28 19.15 33.74 -9.18
CA GLY A 28 18.90 34.99 -9.89
C GLY A 28 17.86 34.86 -11.01
N LEU A 29 17.87 33.77 -11.77
CA LEU A 29 16.88 33.46 -12.80
C LEU A 29 15.48 33.22 -12.18
N ARG A 30 15.38 32.33 -11.19
CA ARG A 30 14.12 32.04 -10.48
C ARG A 30 13.49 33.29 -9.86
N ARG A 31 14.31 34.15 -9.24
CA ARG A 31 13.85 35.41 -8.63
C ARG A 31 13.39 36.44 -9.66
N ARG A 32 14.04 36.55 -10.82
CA ARG A 32 13.60 37.43 -11.93
C ARG A 32 12.22 37.03 -12.46
N ILE A 33 11.97 35.73 -12.63
CA ILE A 33 10.65 35.20 -13.03
C ILE A 33 9.62 35.49 -11.95
N HIS A 34 9.91 35.12 -10.70
CA HIS A 34 8.98 35.26 -9.58
C HIS A 34 8.63 36.73 -9.21
N GLN A 35 9.49 37.70 -9.54
CA GLN A 35 9.20 39.13 -9.36
C GLN A 35 8.11 39.66 -10.31
N HIS A 36 7.85 38.98 -11.42
CA HIS A 36 6.91 39.38 -12.46
C HIS A 36 6.06 38.20 -12.93
N PRO A 37 5.19 37.65 -12.06
CA PRO A 37 4.31 36.55 -12.44
C PRO A 37 3.37 36.97 -13.57
N GLU A 38 3.17 36.07 -14.53
CA GLU A 38 2.31 36.23 -15.69
C GLU A 38 1.18 35.19 -15.64
N LEU A 39 0.07 35.46 -16.32
CA LEU A 39 -1.06 34.52 -16.42
C LEU A 39 -0.82 33.49 -17.53
N ALA A 40 -1.57 32.39 -17.49
CA ALA A 40 -1.58 31.37 -18.54
C ALA A 40 -1.76 31.98 -19.95
N PHE A 41 -0.89 31.56 -20.88
CA PHE A 41 -0.75 32.07 -22.25
C PHE A 41 -0.38 33.57 -22.38
N GLN A 42 0.01 34.22 -21.28
CA GLN A 42 0.46 35.62 -21.24
C GLN A 42 1.92 35.74 -20.77
N GLU A 43 2.67 34.64 -20.74
CA GLU A 43 4.04 34.51 -20.23
C GLU A 43 5.11 35.14 -21.16
N HIS A 44 4.82 36.30 -21.73
CA HIS A 44 5.63 36.95 -22.74
C HIS A 44 7.01 37.39 -22.23
N ARG A 45 7.10 37.88 -20.98
CA ARG A 45 8.38 38.28 -20.35
C ARG A 45 9.20 37.06 -19.97
N THR A 46 8.56 36.03 -19.42
CA THR A 46 9.19 34.76 -19.06
C THR A 46 9.76 34.07 -20.30
N SER A 47 8.97 34.00 -21.38
CA SER A 47 9.39 33.49 -22.69
C SER A 47 10.54 34.30 -23.30
N ALA A 48 10.48 35.64 -23.24
CA ALA A 48 11.58 36.49 -23.70
C ALA A 48 12.87 36.32 -22.88
N LEU A 49 12.76 36.09 -21.57
CA LEU A 49 13.89 35.81 -20.69
C LEU A 49 14.53 34.45 -21.02
N VAL A 50 13.72 33.39 -21.16
CA VAL A 50 14.19 32.05 -21.57
C VAL A 50 14.95 32.13 -22.89
N ARG A 51 14.39 32.81 -23.89
CA ARG A 51 15.04 33.00 -25.19
C ARG A 51 16.38 33.75 -25.09
N ALA A 52 16.43 34.83 -24.30
CA ALA A 52 17.68 35.58 -24.10
C ALA A 52 18.79 34.76 -23.42
N GLU A 53 18.45 33.89 -22.46
CA GLU A 53 19.43 32.99 -21.83
C GLU A 53 19.85 31.86 -22.82
N LEU A 54 18.93 31.33 -23.65
CA LEU A 54 19.25 30.36 -24.71
C LEU A 54 20.14 30.95 -25.81
N ASP A 55 19.87 32.19 -26.24
CA ASP A 55 20.70 32.94 -27.19
C ASP A 55 22.12 33.15 -26.64
N ALA A 56 22.24 33.48 -25.34
CA ALA A 56 23.54 33.62 -24.67
C ALA A 56 24.31 32.29 -24.54
N LEU A 57 23.60 31.17 -24.42
CA LEU A 57 24.16 29.82 -24.43
C LEU A 57 24.43 29.26 -25.84
N GLY A 58 23.99 29.96 -26.90
CA GLY A 58 24.11 29.50 -28.29
C GLY A 58 23.22 28.29 -28.64
N VAL A 59 22.13 28.07 -27.89
CA VAL A 59 21.21 26.94 -28.09
C VAL A 59 20.06 27.35 -29.02
N ALA A 60 19.92 26.64 -30.13
CA ALA A 60 18.84 26.91 -31.09
C ALA A 60 17.46 26.54 -30.52
N TYR A 61 16.44 27.34 -30.81
CA TYR A 61 15.07 27.12 -30.36
C TYR A 61 14.01 27.48 -31.41
N VAL A 62 12.80 26.96 -31.22
CA VAL A 62 11.57 27.34 -31.92
C VAL A 62 10.70 28.18 -30.98
N TRP A 63 10.17 29.29 -31.49
CA TRP A 63 9.23 30.18 -30.82
C TRP A 63 8.41 30.98 -31.85
N PRO A 64 7.11 31.25 -31.60
CA PRO A 64 6.31 30.70 -30.52
C PRO A 64 6.01 29.22 -30.72
N VAL A 65 5.85 28.49 -29.62
CA VAL A 65 5.19 27.17 -29.57
C VAL A 65 4.07 27.28 -28.55
N ALA A 66 2.85 26.85 -28.87
CA ALA A 66 1.68 26.97 -28.00
C ALA A 66 1.49 28.41 -27.46
N GLN A 67 1.48 29.40 -28.35
CA GLN A 67 1.42 30.86 -28.07
C GLN A 67 2.67 31.47 -27.40
N THR A 68 3.09 30.98 -26.23
CA THR A 68 4.15 31.60 -25.41
C THR A 68 5.33 30.67 -25.10
N GLY A 69 5.15 29.36 -25.27
CA GLY A 69 6.17 28.34 -25.04
C GLY A 69 7.37 28.41 -26.00
N VAL A 70 8.45 27.76 -25.59
CA VAL A 70 9.73 27.68 -26.32
C VAL A 70 10.21 26.23 -26.34
N VAL A 71 10.65 25.73 -27.49
CA VAL A 71 11.28 24.40 -27.59
C VAL A 71 12.70 24.56 -28.11
N ALA A 72 13.69 24.33 -27.23
CA ALA A 72 15.11 24.42 -27.54
C ALA A 72 15.69 23.04 -27.89
N THR A 73 16.72 22.98 -28.74
CA THR A 73 17.38 21.73 -29.16
C THR A 73 18.88 21.77 -28.91
N VAL A 74 19.38 20.85 -28.09
CA VAL A 74 20.80 20.59 -27.87
C VAL A 74 21.22 19.35 -28.68
N VAL A 75 22.32 19.44 -29.43
CA VAL A 75 22.81 18.35 -30.30
C VAL A 75 24.13 17.81 -29.78
N GLY A 76 24.22 16.49 -29.58
CA GLY A 76 25.42 15.82 -29.06
C GLY A 76 26.58 15.75 -30.06
N ALA A 77 27.81 15.73 -29.53
CA ALA A 77 29.04 15.69 -30.32
C ALA A 77 29.48 14.24 -30.66
N ALA A 78 29.02 13.77 -31.83
CA ALA A 78 29.46 12.57 -32.57
C ALA A 78 28.98 11.17 -32.09
N GLY A 79 28.57 10.37 -33.09
CA GLY A 79 28.02 9.01 -33.02
C GLY A 79 27.37 8.67 -34.38
N PRO A 80 26.94 7.42 -34.66
CA PRO A 80 26.18 7.09 -35.87
C PRO A 80 24.75 7.67 -35.78
N GLY A 81 24.66 8.97 -36.04
CA GLY A 81 23.54 9.82 -35.65
C GLY A 81 23.85 10.55 -34.33
N PRO A 82 23.97 11.89 -34.30
CA PRO A 82 24.09 12.62 -33.05
C PRO A 82 22.75 12.62 -32.30
N GLY A 83 22.75 12.15 -31.05
CA GLY A 83 21.59 12.26 -30.18
C GLY A 83 21.20 13.72 -29.97
N LYS A 84 19.90 14.00 -29.90
CA LYS A 84 19.33 15.32 -29.65
C LYS A 84 18.57 15.32 -28.33
N VAL A 85 18.68 16.40 -27.57
CA VAL A 85 17.82 16.67 -26.41
C VAL A 85 16.96 17.88 -26.74
N LYS A 86 15.64 17.74 -26.61
CA LYS A 86 14.71 18.89 -26.67
C LYS A 86 14.40 19.36 -25.24
N LEU A 87 14.55 20.65 -25.01
CA LEU A 87 14.15 21.32 -23.77
C LEU A 87 12.80 22.01 -24.03
N VAL A 88 11.75 21.53 -23.38
CA VAL A 88 10.38 22.02 -23.58
C VAL A 88 10.04 22.99 -22.46
N PHE A 89 10.00 24.28 -22.77
CA PHE A 89 9.49 25.32 -21.87
C PHE A 89 8.02 25.52 -22.18
N GLN A 90 7.19 24.69 -21.55
CA GLN A 90 5.74 24.66 -21.74
C GLN A 90 5.08 25.93 -21.18
N PRO A 91 4.06 26.49 -21.87
CA PRO A 91 3.22 27.56 -21.32
C PRO A 91 2.04 26.98 -20.51
N ALA A 92 1.33 27.81 -19.73
CA ALA A 92 -0.06 27.57 -19.34
C ALA A 92 -0.42 26.15 -18.77
N GLU A 93 0.09 25.81 -17.59
CA GLU A 93 -0.24 24.55 -16.89
C GLU A 93 -1.65 24.54 -16.25
N GLU A 94 -1.87 25.28 -15.16
CA GLU A 94 -3.09 25.17 -14.33
C GLU A 94 -4.38 25.57 -15.04
N GLY A 95 -5.13 24.58 -15.54
CA GLY A 95 -6.43 24.75 -16.17
C GLY A 95 -6.42 24.79 -17.70
N TYR A 96 -5.27 25.06 -18.33
CA TYR A 96 -5.18 25.53 -19.71
C TYR A 96 -4.51 24.58 -20.71
N ALA A 97 -4.01 23.42 -20.28
CA ALA A 97 -3.51 22.34 -21.13
C ALA A 97 -2.41 22.75 -22.14
N GLY A 98 -1.45 23.57 -21.74
CA GLY A 98 -0.32 23.96 -22.61
C GLY A 98 0.42 22.77 -23.22
N GLY A 99 0.57 21.66 -22.50
CA GLY A 99 1.20 20.43 -23.00
C GLY A 99 0.48 19.79 -24.19
N TYR A 100 -0.86 19.89 -24.23
CA TYR A 100 -1.66 19.47 -25.37
C TYR A 100 -1.33 20.29 -26.62
N TYR A 101 -1.27 21.63 -26.50
CA TYR A 101 -0.97 22.50 -27.64
C TYR A 101 0.48 22.34 -28.16
N VAL A 102 1.45 22.07 -27.29
CA VAL A 102 2.84 21.75 -27.71
C VAL A 102 2.89 20.48 -28.58
N LEU A 103 2.02 19.51 -28.29
CA LEU A 103 1.87 18.29 -29.09
C LEU A 103 1.13 18.54 -30.42
N GLU A 104 0.03 19.30 -30.41
CA GLU A 104 -0.72 19.58 -31.65
C GLU A 104 0.05 20.44 -32.66
N GLU A 105 1.00 21.26 -32.20
CA GLU A 105 1.93 21.99 -33.07
C GLU A 105 3.12 21.13 -33.58
N GLY A 106 3.18 19.85 -33.23
CA GLY A 106 4.20 18.90 -33.68
C GLY A 106 5.61 19.16 -33.12
N ALA A 107 5.72 19.98 -32.07
CA ALA A 107 7.01 20.48 -31.61
C ALA A 107 7.91 19.40 -30.98
N VAL A 108 7.37 18.22 -30.65
CA VAL A 108 8.05 17.09 -30.02
C VAL A 108 7.85 15.75 -30.75
N ASP A 109 7.37 15.75 -32.00
CA ASP A 109 7.06 14.52 -32.77
C ASP A 109 8.28 13.59 -33.02
N ASP A 110 9.50 14.11 -32.91
CA ASP A 110 10.76 13.34 -33.04
C ASP A 110 11.35 12.90 -31.69
N VAL A 111 10.64 13.10 -30.57
CA VAL A 111 11.08 12.74 -29.22
C VAL A 111 10.75 11.27 -28.91
N GLN A 112 11.77 10.50 -28.53
CA GLN A 112 11.67 9.06 -28.23
C GLN A 112 11.39 8.76 -26.75
N GLY A 113 11.54 9.74 -25.88
CA GLY A 113 11.31 9.64 -24.45
C GLY A 113 11.36 11.01 -23.79
N ILE A 114 10.50 11.24 -22.80
CA ILE A 114 10.34 12.55 -22.17
C ILE A 114 10.35 12.46 -20.63
N PHE A 115 11.02 13.40 -19.98
CA PHE A 115 11.22 13.42 -18.53
C PHE A 115 10.74 14.75 -17.95
N GLY A 116 9.75 14.70 -17.06
CA GLY A 116 9.12 15.87 -16.45
C GLY A 116 9.35 15.96 -14.95
N MET A 117 9.16 17.15 -14.40
CA MET A 117 9.34 17.43 -12.98
C MET A 117 8.35 18.47 -12.49
N HIS A 118 7.78 18.25 -11.30
CA HIS A 118 6.96 19.22 -10.58
C HIS A 118 7.51 19.40 -9.15
N VAL A 119 7.32 20.58 -8.56
CA VAL A 119 7.70 20.85 -7.17
C VAL A 119 6.78 20.14 -6.16
N ASP A 120 7.35 19.59 -5.09
CA ASP A 120 6.61 18.92 -4.01
C ASP A 120 6.92 19.62 -2.67
N ALA A 121 5.90 20.28 -2.11
CA ALA A 121 6.01 21.00 -0.84
C ALA A 121 6.03 20.07 0.39
N GLY A 122 5.66 18.79 0.23
CA GLY A 122 5.69 17.77 1.28
C GLY A 122 7.00 16.97 1.36
N LEU A 123 7.97 17.28 0.50
CA LEU A 123 9.31 16.70 0.50
C LEU A 123 10.38 17.77 0.79
N PRO A 124 11.42 17.45 1.58
CA PRO A 124 12.50 18.39 1.88
C PRO A 124 13.42 18.59 0.67
N ALA A 125 14.10 19.73 0.63
CA ALA A 125 15.04 20.07 -0.44
C ALA A 125 16.11 18.97 -0.66
N GLY A 126 16.29 18.58 -1.92
CA GLY A 126 17.24 17.55 -2.33
C GLY A 126 16.73 16.11 -2.27
N VAL A 127 15.47 15.89 -1.90
CA VAL A 127 14.76 14.61 -2.10
C VAL A 127 13.95 14.68 -3.39
N VAL A 128 13.86 13.56 -4.12
CA VAL A 128 12.94 13.38 -5.24
C VAL A 128 12.04 12.18 -5.01
N ALA A 129 10.82 12.21 -5.54
CA ALA A 129 9.87 11.10 -5.44
C ALA A 129 9.12 10.84 -6.74
N SER A 130 8.88 9.57 -7.04
CA SER A 130 8.07 9.14 -8.19
C SER A 130 7.66 7.68 -7.99
N ARG A 131 6.91 7.10 -8.94
CA ARG A 131 6.50 5.70 -8.96
C ARG A 131 6.34 5.18 -10.40
N PRO A 132 6.43 3.86 -10.63
CA PRO A 132 6.04 3.28 -11.92
C PRO A 132 4.51 3.30 -12.06
N GLY A 133 4.03 3.29 -13.31
CA GLY A 133 2.60 3.28 -13.62
C GLY A 133 1.89 4.58 -13.21
N PRO A 134 0.59 4.53 -12.87
CA PRO A 134 -0.19 5.74 -12.58
C PRO A 134 0.36 6.50 -11.38
N PHE A 135 0.70 7.78 -11.60
CA PHE A 135 1.27 8.68 -10.59
C PHE A 135 0.29 9.79 -10.19
N LEU A 136 -0.25 10.53 -11.16
CA LEU A 136 -1.24 11.59 -10.93
C LEU A 136 -2.56 11.26 -11.64
N ALA A 137 -3.68 11.70 -11.06
CA ALA A 137 -5.02 11.42 -11.58
C ALA A 137 -5.34 12.27 -12.82
N GLY A 138 -6.23 11.75 -13.68
CA GLY A 138 -6.85 12.58 -14.70
C GLY A 138 -7.88 13.53 -14.08
N SER A 139 -8.26 14.60 -14.80
CA SER A 139 -9.34 15.48 -14.37
C SER A 139 -10.23 15.93 -15.51
N ALA A 140 -11.53 16.01 -15.25
CA ALA A 140 -12.51 16.64 -16.13
C ALA A 140 -13.25 17.74 -15.36
N ARG A 141 -13.78 18.72 -16.08
CA ARG A 141 -14.51 19.86 -15.51
C ARG A 141 -15.92 19.88 -16.10
N PHE A 142 -16.88 20.36 -15.34
CA PHE A 142 -18.26 20.61 -15.79
C PHE A 142 -18.85 21.76 -14.96
N THR A 143 -19.90 22.39 -15.46
CA THR A 143 -20.68 23.41 -14.72
C THR A 143 -22.13 22.89 -14.52
N ALA A 144 -23.04 23.46 -13.70
CA ALA A 144 -24.35 22.79 -13.38
C ALA A 144 -25.60 23.71 -13.13
N THR A 145 -26.53 23.94 -14.10
CA THR A 145 -27.86 24.60 -13.91
C THR A 145 -28.87 23.59 -13.48
N ILE A 146 -29.68 24.02 -12.53
CA ILE A 146 -31.00 23.49 -12.31
C ILE A 146 -31.96 24.67 -12.30
N ASN A 147 -32.87 24.72 -13.27
CA ASN A 147 -33.85 25.77 -13.41
C ASN A 147 -35.13 25.40 -12.66
N GLY A 148 -35.47 26.17 -11.63
CA GLY A 148 -36.72 26.06 -10.89
C GLY A 148 -37.77 27.09 -11.35
N LYS A 149 -38.85 27.24 -10.57
CA LYS A 149 -39.94 28.18 -10.82
C LYS A 149 -40.09 29.12 -9.64
N GLY A 150 -39.84 30.41 -9.86
CA GLY A 150 -40.01 31.43 -8.82
C GLY A 150 -41.45 31.51 -8.31
N GLY A 151 -41.60 31.76 -7.00
CA GLY A 151 -42.89 31.92 -6.33
C GLY A 151 -42.75 32.75 -5.04
N HIS A 152 -43.88 33.12 -4.45
CA HIS A 152 -43.90 33.90 -3.22
C HIS A 152 -43.65 33.01 -2.01
N ALA A 153 -42.76 33.40 -1.08
CA ALA A 153 -42.37 32.57 0.06
C ALA A 153 -43.55 32.12 0.96
N ALA A 154 -44.61 32.92 1.05
CA ALA A 154 -45.84 32.57 1.77
C ALA A 154 -46.80 31.63 1.00
N ALA A 155 -46.49 31.25 -0.24
CA ALA A 155 -47.28 30.35 -1.08
C ALA A 155 -46.38 29.29 -1.78
N PRO A 156 -45.67 28.43 -1.01
CA PRO A 156 -44.63 27.55 -1.54
C PRO A 156 -45.14 26.53 -2.56
N HIS A 157 -46.44 26.20 -2.56
CA HIS A 157 -47.08 25.31 -3.54
C HIS A 157 -47.10 25.86 -4.98
N HIS A 158 -46.77 27.14 -5.19
CA HIS A 158 -46.59 27.74 -6.53
C HIS A 158 -45.11 27.87 -6.96
N ALA A 159 -44.18 27.66 -6.03
CA ALA A 159 -42.75 27.65 -6.30
C ALA A 159 -42.26 26.25 -6.65
N VAL A 160 -41.13 26.19 -7.35
CA VAL A 160 -40.30 24.99 -7.51
C VAL A 160 -38.89 25.42 -7.18
N ASP A 161 -38.35 24.90 -6.08
CA ASP A 161 -37.08 25.39 -5.51
C ASP A 161 -35.86 24.67 -6.13
N PRO A 162 -35.04 25.39 -6.93
CA PRO A 162 -33.84 24.79 -7.50
C PRO A 162 -32.78 24.48 -6.43
N ILE A 163 -32.80 25.11 -5.24
CA ILE A 163 -31.81 24.87 -4.19
C ILE A 163 -31.96 23.45 -3.62
N VAL A 164 -33.20 22.99 -3.40
CA VAL A 164 -33.50 21.61 -2.97
C VAL A 164 -33.05 20.61 -4.03
N ALA A 165 -33.35 20.89 -5.31
CA ALA A 165 -32.93 20.07 -6.43
C ALA A 165 -31.40 20.01 -6.58
N VAL A 166 -30.70 21.14 -6.42
CA VAL A 166 -29.22 21.22 -6.42
C VAL A 166 -28.64 20.46 -5.24
N SER A 167 -29.19 20.60 -4.04
CA SER A 167 -28.73 19.87 -2.86
C SER A 167 -28.89 18.36 -3.04
N SER A 168 -30.03 17.91 -3.59
CA SER A 168 -30.24 16.50 -3.91
C SER A 168 -29.28 16.00 -5.00
N ALA A 169 -29.09 16.78 -6.07
CA ALA A 169 -28.14 16.46 -7.14
C ALA A 169 -26.69 16.38 -6.64
N VAL A 170 -26.24 17.31 -5.80
CA VAL A 170 -24.90 17.29 -5.18
C VAL A 170 -24.73 16.06 -4.30
N LEU A 171 -25.72 15.75 -3.44
CA LEU A 171 -25.68 14.55 -2.61
C LEU A 171 -25.62 13.26 -3.46
N SER A 172 -26.42 13.16 -4.52
CA SER A 172 -26.41 11.99 -5.41
C SER A 172 -25.13 11.87 -6.24
N LEU A 173 -24.56 12.98 -6.76
CA LEU A 173 -23.26 12.96 -7.43
C LEU A 173 -22.13 12.49 -6.51
N GLN A 174 -22.15 12.91 -5.25
CA GLN A 174 -21.20 12.45 -4.23
C GLN A 174 -21.41 10.97 -3.87
N GLN A 175 -22.64 10.45 -3.99
CA GLN A 175 -22.96 9.03 -3.77
C GLN A 175 -22.49 8.12 -4.90
N ILE A 176 -22.39 8.59 -6.15
CA ILE A 176 -21.81 7.81 -7.27
C ILE A 176 -20.39 7.35 -6.88
N VAL A 177 -19.56 8.25 -6.35
CA VAL A 177 -18.20 7.94 -5.89
C VAL A 177 -18.18 6.93 -4.73
N ALA A 178 -19.20 6.96 -3.87
CA ALA A 178 -19.28 6.07 -2.70
C ALA A 178 -19.92 4.70 -3.01
N ARG A 179 -20.48 4.47 -4.21
CA ARG A 179 -21.33 3.30 -4.52
C ARG A 179 -21.11 2.65 -5.88
N GLU A 180 -20.67 3.41 -6.89
CA GLU A 180 -20.63 2.96 -8.29
C GLU A 180 -19.22 2.93 -8.87
N THR A 181 -18.27 3.72 -8.34
CA THR A 181 -16.84 3.54 -8.62
C THR A 181 -16.25 2.43 -7.75
N ASP A 182 -15.34 1.65 -8.33
CA ASP A 182 -14.46 0.74 -7.58
C ASP A 182 -13.69 1.53 -6.51
N PRO A 183 -13.81 1.20 -5.21
CA PRO A 183 -13.14 1.93 -4.12
C PRO A 183 -11.61 1.79 -4.13
N LEU A 184 -11.05 0.97 -5.03
CA LEU A 184 -9.62 0.85 -5.30
C LEU A 184 -9.14 1.81 -6.41
N GLN A 185 -10.07 2.39 -7.18
CA GLN A 185 -9.81 3.41 -8.17
C GLN A 185 -10.05 4.78 -7.53
N GLY A 186 -8.97 5.52 -7.25
CA GLY A 186 -9.03 6.84 -6.63
C GLY A 186 -9.87 7.81 -7.48
N ALA A 187 -11.06 8.15 -6.99
CA ALA A 187 -12.04 8.96 -7.70
C ALA A 187 -12.63 10.03 -6.78
N VAL A 188 -12.81 11.25 -7.30
CA VAL A 188 -13.47 12.36 -6.61
C VAL A 188 -14.35 13.13 -7.57
N VAL A 189 -15.59 13.34 -7.17
CA VAL A 189 -16.42 14.42 -7.70
C VAL A 189 -16.41 15.56 -6.68
N SER A 190 -15.99 16.75 -7.07
CA SER A 190 -16.00 17.94 -6.21
C SER A 190 -16.78 19.06 -6.88
N VAL A 191 -17.77 19.62 -6.18
CA VAL A 191 -18.59 20.73 -6.66
C VAL A 191 -18.06 22.00 -6.01
N THR A 192 -17.11 22.66 -6.67
CA THR A 192 -16.35 23.79 -6.12
C THR A 192 -17.01 25.15 -6.35
N THR A 193 -17.99 25.25 -7.26
CA THR A 193 -18.78 26.45 -7.52
C THR A 193 -20.22 26.09 -7.86
N ILE A 194 -21.19 26.71 -7.18
CA ILE A 194 -22.61 26.60 -7.53
C ILE A 194 -23.02 27.84 -8.33
N LYS A 195 -23.11 27.67 -9.66
CA LYS A 195 -23.75 28.57 -10.63
C LYS A 195 -24.42 27.70 -11.67
N GLY A 196 -25.52 28.17 -12.25
CA GLY A 196 -26.22 27.36 -13.23
C GLY A 196 -25.58 27.30 -14.64
N GLY A 197 -25.00 26.14 -15.03
CA GLY A 197 -25.12 25.48 -16.37
C GLY A 197 -24.08 24.42 -16.75
N GLU A 198 -24.27 23.09 -16.85
CA GLU A 198 -25.31 22.06 -16.57
C GLU A 198 -24.67 20.62 -16.53
N ALA A 199 -25.23 19.57 -15.88
CA ALA A 199 -24.64 18.18 -15.85
C ALA A 199 -25.63 16.98 -15.73
N PHE A 200 -25.12 15.74 -15.87
CA PHE A 200 -25.77 14.50 -16.40
C PHE A 200 -26.94 13.86 -15.62
N ASN A 201 -27.62 12.86 -16.21
CA ASN A 201 -28.78 12.03 -15.77
C ASN A 201 -29.20 12.03 -14.28
N VAL A 202 -28.28 11.98 -13.33
CA VAL A 202 -28.59 12.06 -11.89
C VAL A 202 -29.07 13.47 -11.51
N ILE A 203 -28.44 14.52 -12.04
CA ILE A 203 -28.90 15.89 -11.89
C ILE A 203 -30.23 16.09 -12.63
N GLU A 204 -30.36 15.62 -13.87
CA GLU A 204 -31.63 15.70 -14.62
C GLU A 204 -32.76 14.92 -13.92
N GLY A 205 -32.46 13.75 -13.36
CA GLY A 205 -33.39 12.94 -12.57
C GLY A 205 -33.77 13.58 -11.25
N GLN A 206 -32.80 14.11 -10.49
CA GLN A 206 -33.08 14.85 -9.24
C GLN A 206 -33.79 16.18 -9.51
N ALA A 207 -33.48 16.85 -10.61
CA ALA A 207 -34.22 18.00 -11.11
C ALA A 207 -35.66 17.59 -11.42
N ALA A 208 -35.89 16.55 -12.22
CA ALA A 208 -37.23 16.07 -12.58
C ALA A 208 -38.07 15.63 -11.37
N VAL A 209 -37.47 14.89 -10.41
CA VAL A 209 -38.11 14.52 -9.13
C VAL A 209 -38.53 15.77 -8.35
N ASN A 210 -37.71 16.82 -8.36
CA ASN A 210 -38.01 18.12 -7.75
C ASN A 210 -38.72 19.10 -8.70
N ARG A 211 -39.16 18.69 -9.90
CA ARG A 211 -39.89 19.47 -10.92
C ARG A 211 -39.11 20.61 -11.62
N CYS A 212 -37.78 20.54 -11.61
CA CYS A 212 -36.83 21.45 -12.29
C CYS A 212 -36.33 20.87 -13.64
N THR A 213 -35.51 21.64 -14.39
CA THR A 213 -34.82 21.19 -15.63
C THR A 213 -33.30 21.46 -15.63
N ALA A 214 -32.53 20.70 -16.44
CA ALA A 214 -31.07 20.78 -16.64
C ALA A 214 -30.65 20.23 -18.05
N ALA A 215 -29.47 20.59 -18.61
CA ALA A 215 -28.91 20.18 -19.93
C ALA A 215 -27.40 20.56 -20.19
N VAL A 216 -26.49 19.57 -20.26
CA VAL A 216 -25.04 19.60 -19.86
C VAL A 216 -23.98 20.44 -20.65
N ASP A 217 -22.94 20.98 -19.96
CA ASP A 217 -21.67 21.44 -20.56
C ASP A 217 -20.40 20.97 -19.79
N PHE A 218 -19.53 20.19 -20.46
CA PHE A 218 -18.24 19.68 -19.97
C PHE A 218 -17.03 20.57 -20.34
N MET A 219 -17.24 21.69 -21.04
CA MET A 219 -16.22 22.67 -21.42
C MET A 219 -15.04 22.12 -22.24
N GLU A 220 -15.17 20.92 -22.84
CA GLU A 220 -14.09 20.19 -23.53
C GLU A 220 -13.43 21.02 -24.66
N ASP A 221 -14.24 21.77 -25.42
CA ASP A 221 -13.78 22.68 -26.50
C ASP A 221 -12.87 23.83 -26.01
N LYS A 222 -12.86 24.13 -24.70
CA LYS A 222 -12.16 25.28 -24.10
C LYS A 222 -11.10 24.87 -23.08
N LEU A 223 -11.33 23.77 -22.38
CA LEU A 223 -10.51 23.26 -21.27
C LEU A 223 -10.52 21.71 -21.37
N PRO A 224 -9.74 21.11 -22.29
CA PRO A 224 -9.78 19.66 -22.51
C PRO A 224 -9.46 18.91 -21.21
N PRO A 225 -10.10 17.74 -20.97
CA PRO A 225 -9.87 16.95 -19.77
C PRO A 225 -8.42 16.46 -19.73
N TYR A 226 -7.80 16.53 -18.56
CA TYR A 226 -6.41 16.11 -18.38
C TYR A 226 -6.42 14.58 -18.26
N PRO A 227 -5.61 13.86 -19.08
CA PRO A 227 -5.38 12.45 -18.87
C PRO A 227 -4.59 12.23 -17.57
N ALA A 228 -4.63 11.00 -17.04
CA ALA A 228 -3.80 10.65 -15.89
C ALA A 228 -2.31 10.62 -16.28
N THR A 229 -1.44 11.15 -15.43
CA THR A 229 0.01 11.06 -15.62
C THR A 229 0.46 9.66 -15.20
N VAL A 230 0.72 8.82 -16.21
CA VAL A 230 1.18 7.43 -16.06
C VAL A 230 2.64 7.36 -16.48
N ASN A 231 3.52 6.95 -15.57
CA ASN A 231 4.93 6.76 -15.85
C ASN A 231 5.15 5.40 -16.52
N ASP A 232 5.85 5.41 -17.66
CA ASP A 232 6.40 4.21 -18.28
C ASP A 232 7.43 3.55 -17.35
N GLU A 233 7.39 2.23 -17.25
CA GLU A 233 8.22 1.49 -16.27
C GLU A 233 9.71 1.56 -16.60
N GLU A 234 10.10 1.50 -17.88
CA GLU A 234 11.51 1.59 -18.27
C GLU A 234 12.06 3.00 -18.08
N MET A 235 11.26 4.02 -18.40
CA MET A 235 11.59 5.43 -18.18
C MET A 235 11.69 5.76 -16.69
N TYR A 236 10.75 5.27 -15.87
CA TYR A 236 10.81 5.41 -14.42
C TYR A 236 12.05 4.73 -13.85
N ALA A 237 12.32 3.47 -14.22
CA ALA A 237 13.48 2.73 -13.74
C ALA A 237 14.81 3.40 -14.14
N HIS A 238 14.88 3.95 -15.35
CA HIS A 238 16.01 4.74 -15.82
C HIS A 238 16.20 6.02 -14.99
N ALA A 239 15.17 6.85 -14.88
CA ALA A 239 15.24 8.11 -14.14
C ALA A 239 15.50 7.89 -12.63
N LYS A 240 14.93 6.82 -12.04
CA LYS A 240 15.19 6.38 -10.67
C LYS A 240 16.67 6.02 -10.47
N ALA A 241 17.26 5.21 -11.35
CA ALA A 241 18.66 4.81 -11.25
C ALA A 241 19.62 6.01 -11.31
N VAL A 242 19.29 7.01 -12.14
CA VAL A 242 20.04 8.29 -12.21
C VAL A 242 19.85 9.12 -10.93
N ALA A 243 18.63 9.18 -10.38
CA ALA A 243 18.37 9.83 -9.09
C ALA A 243 19.19 9.18 -7.96
N GLU A 244 19.23 7.85 -7.91
CA GLU A 244 19.94 7.09 -6.87
C GLU A 244 21.47 7.23 -7.00
N SER A 245 22.00 7.27 -8.23
CA SER A 245 23.42 7.51 -8.46
C SER A 245 23.84 8.92 -8.02
N MET A 246 23.00 9.92 -8.31
CA MET A 246 23.24 11.35 -8.06
C MET A 246 23.02 11.77 -6.60
N LEU A 247 21.90 11.35 -6.00
CA LEU A 247 21.44 11.81 -4.68
C LEU A 247 21.61 10.78 -3.56
N GLY A 248 21.83 9.51 -3.92
CA GLY A 248 21.81 8.38 -3.00
C GLY A 248 20.39 7.86 -2.74
N GLU A 249 20.25 6.53 -2.59
CA GLU A 249 18.98 5.83 -2.41
C GLU A 249 18.09 6.41 -1.29
N ALA A 250 18.69 6.87 -0.19
CA ALA A 250 17.97 7.51 0.91
C ALA A 250 17.16 8.75 0.50
N ASN A 251 17.57 9.45 -0.57
CA ASN A 251 16.95 10.69 -1.07
C ASN A 251 16.04 10.46 -2.29
N VAL A 252 15.79 9.20 -2.67
CA VAL A 252 14.85 8.83 -3.74
C VAL A 252 13.71 8.05 -3.11
N LYS A 253 12.50 8.61 -3.13
CA LYS A 253 11.32 8.01 -2.48
C LYS A 253 10.36 7.42 -3.50
N LEU A 254 9.77 6.28 -3.16
CA LEU A 254 8.57 5.80 -3.84
C LEU A 254 7.41 6.72 -3.42
N SER A 255 6.81 7.41 -4.39
CA SER A 255 5.70 8.32 -4.12
C SER A 255 4.37 7.53 -4.05
N PRO A 256 3.40 7.91 -3.19
CA PRO A 256 2.02 7.47 -3.37
C PRO A 256 1.44 7.99 -4.70
N GLN A 257 0.26 7.50 -5.07
CA GLN A 257 -0.54 8.16 -6.11
C GLN A 257 -1.07 9.50 -5.58
N GLY A 258 -1.26 10.47 -6.47
CA GLY A 258 -1.84 11.77 -6.15
C GLY A 258 -3.15 12.03 -6.90
N MET A 259 -4.09 12.75 -6.27
CA MET A 259 -5.31 13.27 -6.94
C MET A 259 -5.10 14.65 -7.59
N GLY A 260 -3.88 15.18 -7.56
CA GLY A 260 -3.51 16.26 -8.46
C GLY A 260 -3.62 15.77 -9.91
N ALA A 261 -3.91 16.68 -10.81
CA ALA A 261 -3.93 16.43 -12.25
C ALA A 261 -3.04 17.46 -12.93
N GLU A 262 -2.26 17.01 -13.91
CA GLU A 262 -1.17 17.77 -14.49
C GLU A 262 -1.08 17.40 -15.99
N ASP A 263 -0.66 18.33 -16.84
CA ASP A 263 -0.85 18.23 -18.29
C ASP A 263 0.32 17.57 -19.05
N PHE A 264 1.44 17.25 -18.39
CA PHE A 264 2.43 16.27 -18.90
C PHE A 264 1.82 14.88 -19.10
N GLY A 265 0.65 14.59 -18.49
CA GLY A 265 -0.19 13.46 -18.86
C GLY A 265 -0.47 13.37 -20.37
N PHE A 266 -0.59 14.49 -21.10
CA PHE A 266 -0.75 14.48 -22.56
C PHE A 266 0.49 13.95 -23.28
N TYR A 267 1.71 14.27 -22.79
CA TYR A 267 2.93 13.67 -23.34
C TYR A 267 3.00 12.19 -23.01
N ALA A 268 2.69 11.79 -21.76
CA ALA A 268 2.73 10.40 -21.32
C ALA A 268 1.77 9.47 -22.11
N GLN A 269 0.72 10.00 -22.72
CA GLN A 269 -0.16 9.25 -23.63
C GLN A 269 0.44 9.00 -25.02
N ARG A 270 1.41 9.80 -25.48
CA ARG A 270 1.94 9.77 -26.85
C ARG A 270 3.42 9.39 -26.94
N ILE A 271 4.18 9.63 -25.87
CA ILE A 271 5.63 9.48 -25.76
C ILE A 271 5.91 8.72 -24.46
N PRO A 272 6.74 7.66 -24.46
CA PRO A 272 7.14 6.98 -23.23
C PRO A 272 7.79 7.99 -22.26
N ALA A 273 7.27 8.06 -21.04
CA ALA A 273 7.52 9.21 -20.17
C ALA A 273 7.76 8.83 -18.70
N ALA A 274 8.51 9.67 -17.98
CA ALA A 274 8.56 9.60 -16.52
C ALA A 274 8.56 10.99 -15.86
N PHE A 275 7.74 11.13 -14.83
CA PHE A 275 7.47 12.37 -14.11
C PHE A 275 7.87 12.24 -12.63
N PHE A 276 8.57 13.24 -12.09
CA PHE A 276 9.11 13.22 -10.73
C PHE A 276 8.72 14.47 -9.91
N GLY A 277 8.34 14.26 -8.65
CA GLY A 277 8.27 15.33 -7.66
C GLY A 277 9.68 15.68 -7.15
N ILE A 278 10.02 16.97 -7.06
CA ILE A 278 11.22 17.47 -6.38
C ILE A 278 10.86 18.21 -5.10
N GLY A 279 11.46 17.81 -3.98
CA GLY A 279 11.23 18.45 -2.69
C GLY A 279 11.67 19.90 -2.66
N VAL A 280 10.78 20.78 -2.18
CA VAL A 280 11.01 22.22 -1.98
C VAL A 280 10.62 22.70 -0.58
N GLY A 281 10.25 21.78 0.33
CA GLY A 281 9.88 22.09 1.71
C GLY A 281 11.06 22.56 2.54
N ASN A 282 10.88 23.68 3.25
CA ASN A 282 11.87 24.27 4.17
C ASN A 282 11.92 23.56 5.54
N ASP A 283 10.85 22.85 5.89
CA ASP A 283 10.66 22.22 7.19
C ASP A 283 10.87 20.71 7.03
N GLY A 284 11.84 20.12 7.73
CA GLY A 284 12.23 18.71 7.58
C GLY A 284 11.20 17.65 8.06
N GLY A 285 9.92 18.00 8.11
CA GLY A 285 8.83 17.07 8.38
C GLY A 285 8.57 16.19 7.16
N GLY A 286 8.48 14.88 7.37
CA GLY A 286 8.06 13.96 6.31
C GLY A 286 6.58 14.14 5.94
N MET A 287 6.13 13.38 4.94
CA MET A 287 4.77 13.33 4.39
C MET A 287 3.60 13.34 5.40
N ALA A 288 3.82 13.01 6.67
CA ALA A 288 2.81 12.95 7.73
C ALA A 288 2.53 14.27 8.48
N GLU A 289 3.41 15.28 8.44
CA GLU A 289 3.32 16.48 9.31
C GLU A 289 3.37 17.83 8.56
N THR A 290 2.92 17.88 7.30
CA THR A 290 2.77 19.18 6.62
C THR A 290 1.66 20.01 7.27
N THR A 291 2.03 20.96 8.14
CA THR A 291 1.08 21.96 8.61
C THR A 291 0.53 22.73 7.41
N THR A 292 -0.79 22.95 7.39
CA THR A 292 -1.56 23.47 6.23
C THR A 292 -1.19 24.89 5.76
N LYS A 293 -0.15 25.51 6.31
CA LYS A 293 0.29 26.86 5.95
C LYS A 293 1.08 26.89 4.64
N ASN A 294 2.00 25.96 4.40
CA ASN A 294 3.02 26.10 3.35
C ASN A 294 2.78 25.19 2.11
N GLN A 295 1.56 24.66 1.92
CA GLN A 295 1.23 23.80 0.77
C GLN A 295 1.16 24.58 -0.55
N LEU A 296 1.17 23.85 -1.68
CA LEU A 296 0.92 24.40 -3.02
C LEU A 296 -0.43 25.16 -3.05
N HIS A 297 -0.51 26.20 -3.86
CA HIS A 297 -1.64 27.15 -3.96
C HIS A 297 -2.00 27.90 -2.66
N SER A 298 -1.22 27.75 -1.57
CA SER A 298 -1.31 28.61 -0.39
C SER A 298 -0.72 30.01 -0.67
N PRO A 299 -1.33 31.10 -0.15
CA PRO A 299 -0.72 32.43 -0.17
C PRO A 299 0.56 32.55 0.69
N HIS A 300 0.94 31.49 1.40
CA HIS A 300 2.19 31.40 2.18
C HIS A 300 3.20 30.39 1.59
N PHE A 301 3.00 29.90 0.36
CA PHE A 301 3.93 28.98 -0.28
C PHE A 301 5.32 29.63 -0.50
N VAL A 302 6.38 28.94 -0.05
CA VAL A 302 7.78 29.35 -0.19
C VAL A 302 8.60 28.14 -0.63
N VAL A 303 9.42 28.33 -1.66
CA VAL A 303 10.34 27.32 -2.21
C VAL A 303 11.70 27.42 -1.53
N ASP A 304 12.22 26.31 -1.01
CA ASP A 304 13.65 26.21 -0.69
C ASP A 304 14.47 26.26 -2.00
N GLU A 305 15.28 27.31 -2.15
CA GLU A 305 16.06 27.54 -3.36
C GLU A 305 17.28 26.60 -3.49
N GLU A 306 17.64 25.82 -2.46
CA GLU A 306 18.67 24.76 -2.55
C GLU A 306 18.19 23.52 -3.34
N ALA A 307 16.89 23.45 -3.67
CA ALA A 307 16.36 22.46 -4.60
C ALA A 307 16.71 22.76 -6.08
N LEU A 308 16.98 24.02 -6.44
CA LEU A 308 17.19 24.43 -7.83
C LEU A 308 18.39 23.74 -8.51
N PRO A 309 19.57 23.60 -7.87
CA PRO A 309 20.68 22.82 -8.43
C PRO A 309 20.35 21.34 -8.65
N VAL A 310 19.50 20.75 -7.79
CA VAL A 310 19.12 19.33 -7.86
C VAL A 310 18.22 19.08 -9.08
N GLY A 311 17.22 19.92 -9.29
CA GLY A 311 16.34 19.82 -10.47
C GLY A 311 17.09 20.01 -11.79
N ALA A 312 17.98 21.01 -11.85
CA ALA A 312 18.81 21.28 -13.02
C ALA A 312 19.76 20.11 -13.36
N ALA A 313 20.45 19.56 -12.35
CA ALA A 313 21.33 18.41 -12.54
C ALA A 313 20.56 17.14 -12.93
N PHE A 314 19.39 16.89 -12.34
CA PHE A 314 18.58 15.72 -12.65
C PHE A 314 18.13 15.69 -14.11
N HIS A 315 17.51 16.76 -14.61
CA HIS A 315 17.06 16.84 -16.00
C HIS A 315 18.21 16.61 -16.99
N ALA A 316 19.38 17.18 -16.74
CA ALA A 316 20.57 16.98 -17.57
C ALA A 316 21.08 15.54 -17.51
N ALA A 317 21.24 14.97 -16.31
CA ALA A 317 21.77 13.63 -16.11
C ALA A 317 20.86 12.55 -16.75
N VAL A 318 19.55 12.63 -16.51
CA VAL A 318 18.58 11.65 -17.03
C VAL A 318 18.59 11.63 -18.56
N ALA A 319 18.60 12.79 -19.20
CA ALA A 319 18.63 12.91 -20.66
C ALA A 319 19.94 12.39 -21.27
N ILE A 320 21.10 12.74 -20.69
CA ILE A 320 22.41 12.29 -21.18
C ILE A 320 22.57 10.77 -21.00
N GLU A 321 22.21 10.23 -19.83
CA GLU A 321 22.30 8.79 -19.59
C GLU A 321 21.31 7.99 -20.44
N TYR A 322 20.12 8.53 -20.74
CA TYR A 322 19.16 7.89 -21.64
C TYR A 322 19.73 7.73 -23.06
N LEU A 323 20.33 8.79 -23.61
CA LEU A 323 21.01 8.75 -24.90
C LEU A 323 22.19 7.75 -24.90
N ASN A 324 22.99 7.74 -23.83
CA ASN A 324 24.12 6.81 -23.70
C ASN A 324 23.68 5.33 -23.58
N LYS A 325 22.60 5.05 -22.86
CA LYS A 325 21.99 3.72 -22.73
C LYS A 325 21.54 3.18 -24.08
N ASN A 326 20.76 3.97 -24.82
CA ASN A 326 20.20 3.56 -26.11
C ASN A 326 21.25 3.51 -27.24
N ALA A 327 22.39 4.18 -27.09
CA ALA A 327 23.54 4.02 -27.99
C ALA A 327 24.36 2.72 -27.75
N SER A 328 24.13 1.97 -26.67
CA SER A 328 25.07 0.91 -26.21
C SER A 328 24.50 -0.50 -25.99
N GLY A 329 23.18 -0.70 -26.08
CA GLY A 329 22.57 -2.01 -26.40
C GLY A 329 22.84 -3.18 -25.45
N LEU A 330 22.94 -2.94 -24.13
CA LEU A 330 23.24 -3.99 -23.12
C LEU A 330 22.25 -3.97 -21.94
N PRO A 331 21.57 -5.10 -21.62
CA PRO A 331 20.85 -5.28 -20.37
C PRO A 331 21.77 -5.64 -19.19
N ALA A 332 21.32 -5.35 -17.96
CA ALA A 332 22.07 -5.56 -16.72
C ALA A 332 21.85 -6.96 -16.09
N ARG A 333 22.56 -7.25 -14.99
CA ARG A 333 22.80 -8.59 -14.44
C ARG A 333 22.83 -8.60 -12.91
N ALA A 334 22.23 -9.61 -12.28
CA ALA A 334 22.56 -10.09 -10.93
C ALA A 334 22.38 -11.61 -10.87
N ALA A 335 23.27 -12.35 -10.19
CA ALA A 335 23.20 -13.81 -10.11
C ALA A 335 23.91 -14.36 -8.85
N MET A 336 23.39 -15.49 -8.34
CA MET A 336 23.64 -16.17 -7.05
C MET A 336 22.66 -15.72 -5.94
N SER A 337 21.91 -16.59 -5.26
CA SER A 337 21.84 -18.07 -5.27
C SER A 337 20.56 -18.59 -5.96
N THR A 338 20.66 -19.06 -7.21
CA THR A 338 19.51 -19.63 -7.95
C THR A 338 19.32 -21.13 -7.74
N THR A 339 20.30 -21.83 -7.18
CA THR A 339 20.32 -23.30 -7.12
C THR A 339 19.34 -23.86 -6.07
N LEU A 340 19.45 -23.44 -4.81
CA LEU A 340 18.62 -23.95 -3.71
C LEU A 340 17.12 -23.65 -3.93
N ARG A 341 16.82 -22.44 -4.40
CA ARG A 341 15.46 -21.99 -4.76
C ARG A 341 14.81 -22.90 -5.79
N ARG A 342 15.57 -23.29 -6.82
CA ARG A 342 15.13 -24.24 -7.86
C ARG A 342 15.02 -25.67 -7.32
N GLU A 343 15.95 -26.13 -6.49
CA GLU A 343 15.89 -27.46 -5.85
C GLU A 343 14.69 -27.61 -4.91
N LEU A 344 14.27 -26.56 -4.20
CA LEU A 344 13.05 -26.54 -3.39
C LEU A 344 11.80 -26.69 -4.27
N LEU A 345 11.72 -25.95 -5.37
CA LEU A 345 10.61 -26.01 -6.33
C LEU A 345 10.55 -27.36 -7.07
N GLU A 346 11.69 -27.89 -7.50
CA GLU A 346 11.80 -29.22 -8.12
C GLU A 346 11.42 -30.34 -7.15
N ALA A 347 11.82 -30.24 -5.88
CA ALA A 347 11.42 -31.20 -4.85
C ALA A 347 9.92 -31.13 -4.53
N ALA A 348 9.32 -29.94 -4.44
CA ALA A 348 7.89 -29.78 -4.22
C ALA A 348 7.06 -30.35 -5.40
N ARG A 349 7.55 -30.18 -6.63
CA ARG A 349 6.94 -30.72 -7.87
C ARG A 349 7.22 -32.20 -8.11
N ALA A 350 8.09 -32.85 -7.32
CA ALA A 350 8.37 -34.27 -7.49
C ALA A 350 7.10 -35.10 -7.29
N PRO A 351 6.85 -36.18 -8.08
CA PRO A 351 5.57 -36.89 -8.07
C PRO A 351 5.11 -37.42 -6.71
N GLU A 352 6.04 -37.80 -5.83
CA GLU A 352 5.74 -38.19 -4.45
C GLU A 352 5.15 -37.02 -3.64
N PHE A 353 5.82 -35.86 -3.65
CA PHE A 353 5.42 -34.67 -2.90
C PHE A 353 4.13 -34.07 -3.45
N ALA A 354 4.02 -33.87 -4.77
CA ALA A 354 2.80 -33.38 -5.41
C ALA A 354 1.62 -34.35 -5.22
N GLY A 355 1.88 -35.67 -5.27
CA GLY A 355 0.88 -36.70 -4.98
C GLY A 355 0.38 -36.67 -3.54
N TRP A 356 1.28 -36.55 -2.56
CA TRP A 356 0.93 -36.42 -1.14
C TRP A 356 0.21 -35.10 -0.83
N LEU A 357 0.62 -33.98 -1.44
CA LEU A 357 -0.04 -32.68 -1.33
C LEU A 357 -1.50 -32.78 -1.78
N ARG A 358 -1.74 -33.28 -3.00
CA ARG A 358 -3.10 -33.49 -3.54
C ARG A 358 -3.92 -34.43 -2.65
N GLY A 359 -3.29 -35.52 -2.18
CA GLY A 359 -3.92 -36.46 -1.24
C GLY A 359 -4.34 -35.80 0.08
N LEU A 360 -3.49 -34.98 0.68
CA LEU A 360 -3.81 -34.20 1.88
C LEU A 360 -4.96 -33.24 1.62
N ARG A 361 -4.84 -32.38 0.60
CA ARG A 361 -5.85 -31.37 0.23
C ARG A 361 -7.22 -32.01 0.02
N ARG A 362 -7.30 -33.11 -0.74
CA ARG A 362 -8.56 -33.83 -1.02
C ARG A 362 -9.17 -34.47 0.23
N ARG A 363 -8.36 -35.10 1.11
CA ARG A 363 -8.84 -35.64 2.40
C ARG A 363 -9.47 -34.57 3.28
N ILE A 364 -8.89 -33.37 3.28
CA ILE A 364 -9.39 -32.21 4.02
C ILE A 364 -10.65 -31.66 3.34
N HIS A 365 -10.64 -31.53 2.01
CA HIS A 365 -11.78 -31.05 1.22
C HIS A 365 -13.06 -31.87 1.43
N GLN A 366 -12.94 -33.19 1.57
CA GLN A 366 -14.07 -34.09 1.81
C GLN A 366 -14.69 -33.94 3.20
N HIS A 367 -14.02 -33.32 4.17
CA HIS A 367 -14.47 -33.22 5.56
C HIS A 367 -14.35 -31.80 6.15
N PRO A 368 -15.04 -30.79 5.58
CA PRO A 368 -14.97 -29.43 6.07
C PRO A 368 -15.59 -29.26 7.47
N GLU A 369 -14.89 -28.51 8.31
CA GLU A 369 -15.26 -28.25 9.71
C GLU A 369 -15.55 -26.74 9.96
N LEU A 370 -16.33 -26.46 11.01
CA LEU A 370 -16.71 -25.10 11.41
C LEU A 370 -15.60 -24.43 12.23
N ALA A 371 -15.62 -23.09 12.28
CA ALA A 371 -14.73 -22.29 13.12
C ALA A 371 -14.69 -22.77 14.58
N PHE A 372 -13.49 -23.03 15.09
CA PHE A 372 -13.17 -23.59 16.41
C PHE A 372 -13.66 -25.03 16.65
N GLN A 373 -14.08 -25.76 15.61
CA GLN A 373 -14.58 -27.15 15.67
C GLN A 373 -13.77 -28.11 14.78
N GLU A 374 -12.58 -27.71 14.35
CA GLU A 374 -11.72 -28.36 13.35
C GLU A 374 -10.96 -29.57 13.90
N HIS A 375 -11.65 -30.45 14.62
CA HIS A 375 -11.05 -31.53 15.38
C HIS A 375 -10.42 -32.62 14.50
N ARG A 376 -11.04 -32.98 13.37
CA ARG A 376 -10.51 -33.99 12.44
C ARG A 376 -9.28 -33.47 11.72
N THR A 377 -9.32 -32.23 11.24
CA THR A 377 -8.17 -31.65 10.51
C THR A 377 -7.02 -31.32 11.45
N SER A 378 -7.29 -30.83 12.66
CA SER A 378 -6.29 -30.69 13.72
C SER A 378 -5.64 -32.03 14.10
N ALA A 379 -6.41 -33.13 14.11
CA ALA A 379 -5.86 -34.47 14.32
C ALA A 379 -5.00 -34.95 13.13
N LEU A 380 -5.42 -34.68 11.88
CA LEU A 380 -4.64 -35.00 10.68
C LEU A 380 -3.30 -34.26 10.65
N VAL A 381 -3.33 -32.93 10.86
CA VAL A 381 -2.12 -32.08 10.91
C VAL A 381 -1.13 -32.63 11.94
N ARG A 382 -1.58 -32.96 13.15
CA ARG A 382 -0.72 -33.53 14.19
C ARG A 382 -0.16 -34.90 13.79
N ALA A 383 -0.98 -35.80 13.25
CA ALA A 383 -0.51 -37.12 12.83
C ALA A 383 0.56 -37.05 11.72
N GLU A 384 0.43 -36.12 10.77
CA GLU A 384 1.45 -35.90 9.73
C GLU A 384 2.71 -35.23 10.31
N LEU A 385 2.59 -34.29 11.25
CA LEU A 385 3.74 -33.69 11.97
C LEU A 385 4.50 -34.71 12.84
N ASP A 386 3.78 -35.60 13.53
CA ASP A 386 4.32 -36.71 14.31
C ASP A 386 5.09 -37.68 13.39
N ALA A 387 4.53 -38.00 12.21
CA ALA A 387 5.19 -38.82 11.19
C ALA A 387 6.45 -38.17 10.59
N LEU A 388 6.49 -36.83 10.54
CA LEU A 388 7.67 -36.06 10.11
C LEU A 388 8.72 -35.89 11.22
N GLY A 389 8.39 -36.15 12.49
CA GLY A 389 9.26 -35.85 13.63
C GLY A 389 9.42 -34.34 13.89
N VAL A 390 8.34 -33.58 13.72
CA VAL A 390 8.27 -32.13 13.98
C VAL A 390 7.50 -31.89 15.28
N ALA A 391 8.14 -31.26 16.27
CA ALA A 391 7.49 -30.95 17.55
C ALA A 391 6.46 -29.82 17.39
N TYR A 392 5.38 -29.86 18.19
CA TYR A 392 4.32 -28.85 18.14
C TYR A 392 3.68 -28.56 19.50
N VAL A 393 3.02 -27.41 19.60
CA VAL A 393 2.13 -27.01 20.69
C VAL A 393 0.67 -27.21 20.23
N TRP A 394 -0.14 -27.85 21.07
CA TRP A 394 -1.58 -28.06 20.89
C TRP A 394 -2.25 -28.31 22.25
N PRO A 395 -3.50 -27.86 22.48
CA PRO A 395 -4.28 -26.98 21.61
C PRO A 395 -3.76 -25.54 21.65
N VAL A 396 -3.84 -24.84 20.53
CA VAL A 396 -3.68 -23.38 20.43
C VAL A 396 -4.98 -22.81 19.86
N ALA A 397 -5.58 -21.79 20.45
CA ALA A 397 -6.86 -21.23 20.03
C ALA A 397 -7.95 -22.32 19.81
N GLN A 398 -8.10 -23.21 20.79
CA GLN A 398 -8.97 -24.41 20.81
C GLN A 398 -8.50 -25.58 19.90
N THR A 399 -8.25 -25.35 18.62
CA THR A 399 -8.03 -26.42 17.61
C THR A 399 -6.75 -26.26 16.79
N GLY A 400 -6.13 -25.09 16.85
CA GLY A 400 -4.88 -24.77 16.19
C GLY A 400 -3.68 -25.55 16.69
N VAL A 401 -2.64 -25.57 15.86
CA VAL A 401 -1.35 -26.21 16.12
C VAL A 401 -0.24 -25.20 15.81
N VAL A 402 0.80 -25.13 16.62
CA VAL A 402 2.03 -24.39 16.26
C VAL A 402 3.20 -25.35 16.30
N ALA A 403 3.65 -25.78 15.12
CA ALA A 403 4.80 -26.67 14.98
C ALA A 403 6.11 -25.86 14.96
N THR A 404 7.25 -26.49 15.27
CA THR A 404 8.57 -25.86 15.23
C THR A 404 9.59 -26.80 14.60
N VAL A 405 10.18 -26.37 13.49
CA VAL A 405 11.38 -26.98 12.90
C VAL A 405 12.59 -26.21 13.40
N VAL A 406 13.59 -26.92 13.93
CA VAL A 406 14.86 -26.34 14.39
C VAL A 406 15.91 -26.66 13.33
N GLY A 407 16.59 -25.64 12.82
CA GLY A 407 17.70 -25.76 11.89
C GLY A 407 18.96 -26.31 12.56
N ALA A 408 20.07 -26.35 11.82
CA ALA A 408 21.35 -26.64 12.41
C ALA A 408 21.70 -25.59 13.47
N ALA A 409 22.26 -26.02 14.59
CA ALA A 409 22.93 -25.10 15.49
C ALA A 409 24.20 -24.61 14.79
N GLY A 410 24.22 -23.34 14.40
CA GLY A 410 25.47 -22.69 13.99
C GLY A 410 26.52 -22.81 15.11
N PRO A 411 27.82 -22.64 14.81
CA PRO A 411 28.82 -22.49 15.85
C PRO A 411 28.41 -21.28 16.71
N GLY A 412 27.91 -21.56 17.92
CA GLY A 412 27.43 -20.53 18.83
C GLY A 412 28.53 -19.50 19.08
N PRO A 413 28.17 -18.24 19.41
CA PRO A 413 29.16 -17.19 19.66
C PRO A 413 30.20 -17.70 20.66
N GLY A 414 31.47 -17.65 20.25
CA GLY A 414 32.59 -18.21 21.02
C GLY A 414 32.54 -17.73 22.47
N LYS A 415 32.78 -18.65 23.42
CA LYS A 415 32.61 -18.38 24.86
C LYS A 415 33.50 -17.24 25.34
N VAL A 416 32.99 -16.01 25.34
CA VAL A 416 33.68 -14.85 25.94
C VAL A 416 33.66 -15.00 27.45
N LYS A 417 34.80 -15.40 28.02
CA LYS A 417 34.98 -15.57 29.46
C LYS A 417 35.58 -14.29 30.04
N LEU A 418 34.74 -13.44 30.63
CA LEU A 418 35.21 -12.27 31.39
C LEU A 418 35.85 -12.74 32.70
N VAL A 419 37.18 -12.60 32.79
CA VAL A 419 37.94 -12.87 34.02
C VAL A 419 38.12 -11.56 34.78
N PHE A 420 37.40 -11.41 35.90
CA PHE A 420 37.66 -10.36 36.86
C PHE A 420 38.63 -10.88 37.93
N GLN A 421 39.81 -10.26 38.05
CA GLN A 421 40.69 -10.48 39.18
C GLN A 421 40.51 -9.32 40.16
N PRO A 422 40.18 -9.56 41.44
CA PRO A 422 40.18 -8.51 42.44
C PRO A 422 41.62 -8.06 42.69
N ALA A 423 41.86 -6.75 42.71
CA ALA A 423 43.12 -6.20 43.18
C ALA A 423 43.10 -6.20 44.72
N GLU A 424 43.93 -7.05 45.35
CA GLU A 424 44.29 -6.84 46.75
C GLU A 424 45.26 -5.66 46.87
N GLU A 425 45.22 -4.99 48.02
CA GLU A 425 45.89 -3.70 48.20
C GLU A 425 47.43 -3.82 48.15
N GLY A 426 48.04 -3.13 47.18
CA GLY A 426 49.37 -2.55 47.39
C GLY A 426 50.60 -3.33 46.93
N TYR A 427 50.57 -4.02 45.78
CA TYR A 427 51.81 -4.34 45.05
C TYR A 427 51.68 -4.20 43.53
N ALA A 428 52.71 -3.61 42.90
CA ALA A 428 52.87 -3.65 41.45
C ALA A 428 53.44 -5.02 41.05
N GLY A 429 52.68 -5.79 40.28
CA GLY A 429 53.08 -7.11 39.78
C GLY A 429 52.59 -7.33 38.35
N GLY A 430 53.51 -7.63 37.44
CA GLY A 430 53.19 -8.04 36.08
C GLY A 430 53.45 -9.53 35.85
N TYR A 431 53.10 -9.97 34.65
CA TYR A 431 53.27 -11.32 34.07
C TYR A 431 52.23 -12.40 34.41
N TYR A 432 52.03 -13.25 33.39
CA TYR A 432 50.90 -14.15 33.18
C TYR A 432 50.96 -15.41 34.03
N VAL A 433 49.78 -15.99 34.30
CA VAL A 433 49.61 -17.45 34.39
C VAL A 433 48.62 -17.87 33.31
N LEU A 434 49.15 -18.47 32.24
CA LEU A 434 48.38 -19.30 31.31
C LEU A 434 48.63 -20.75 31.73
N GLU A 435 47.59 -21.47 32.15
CA GLU A 435 47.65 -22.94 32.17
C GLU A 435 47.49 -23.45 30.72
N GLU A 436 48.29 -24.45 30.34
CA GLU A 436 48.23 -25.04 29.01
C GLU A 436 46.83 -25.64 28.73
N GLY A 437 46.21 -25.25 27.61
CA GLY A 437 44.90 -25.75 27.15
C GLY A 437 43.69 -24.86 27.48
N ALA A 438 43.87 -23.64 28.02
CA ALA A 438 42.75 -22.77 28.42
C ALA A 438 42.34 -21.68 27.42
N VAL A 439 42.96 -21.59 26.23
CA VAL A 439 42.83 -20.42 25.32
C VAL A 439 42.61 -20.75 23.83
N ASP A 440 42.57 -22.03 23.45
CA ASP A 440 42.62 -22.46 22.04
C ASP A 440 41.41 -21.98 21.19
N ASP A 441 40.28 -21.63 21.83
CA ASP A 441 39.05 -21.13 21.20
C ASP A 441 38.79 -19.61 21.42
N VAL A 442 39.75 -18.84 21.94
CA VAL A 442 39.50 -17.42 22.34
C VAL A 442 39.97 -16.43 21.26
N GLN A 443 39.02 -15.80 20.57
CA GLN A 443 39.30 -14.83 19.49
C GLN A 443 39.73 -13.42 19.96
N GLY A 444 39.81 -13.14 21.26
CA GLY A 444 40.34 -11.87 21.77
C GLY A 444 40.33 -11.72 23.29
N ILE A 445 41.30 -10.98 23.81
CA ILE A 445 41.44 -10.62 25.23
C ILE A 445 41.38 -9.09 25.36
N PHE A 446 40.41 -8.56 26.10
CA PHE A 446 40.33 -7.14 26.42
C PHE A 446 40.74 -6.89 27.87
N GLY A 447 41.84 -6.15 28.07
CA GLY A 447 42.26 -5.68 29.39
C GLY A 447 41.82 -4.24 29.63
N MET A 448 41.08 -3.99 30.70
CA MET A 448 40.85 -2.63 31.23
C MET A 448 41.76 -2.39 32.43
N HIS A 449 42.48 -1.27 32.43
CA HIS A 449 43.20 -0.77 33.59
C HIS A 449 42.38 0.31 34.28
N VAL A 450 42.22 0.24 35.60
CA VAL A 450 41.50 1.23 36.39
C VAL A 450 42.51 2.11 37.11
N ASP A 451 42.61 3.37 36.70
CA ASP A 451 43.44 4.38 37.36
C ASP A 451 42.65 4.98 38.54
N ALA A 452 43.19 4.85 39.75
CA ALA A 452 42.55 5.29 41.00
C ALA A 452 42.49 6.83 41.17
N GLY A 453 43.08 7.60 40.25
CA GLY A 453 43.13 9.07 40.32
C GLY A 453 41.95 9.84 39.71
N LEU A 454 40.98 9.18 39.07
CA LEU A 454 39.90 9.85 38.33
C LEU A 454 38.56 9.93 39.11
N PRO A 455 37.81 11.05 39.02
CA PRO A 455 36.46 11.14 39.58
C PRO A 455 35.49 10.13 38.97
N ALA A 456 34.54 9.64 39.78
CA ALA A 456 33.52 8.69 39.34
C ALA A 456 32.74 9.23 38.12
N GLY A 457 32.74 8.45 37.03
CA GLY A 457 32.04 8.79 35.78
C GLY A 457 32.93 9.33 34.64
N VAL A 458 34.24 9.47 34.83
CA VAL A 458 35.17 9.94 33.78
C VAL A 458 36.06 8.80 33.26
N VAL A 459 35.94 8.50 31.97
CA VAL A 459 36.89 7.65 31.22
C VAL A 459 37.69 8.54 30.28
N ALA A 460 39.02 8.48 30.35
CA ALA A 460 39.91 9.26 29.50
C ALA A 460 40.69 8.37 28.53
N SER A 461 40.51 8.55 27.23
CA SER A 461 41.37 7.97 26.20
C SER A 461 42.40 9.01 25.72
N ARG A 462 43.69 8.65 25.72
CA ARG A 462 44.73 9.44 25.05
C ARG A 462 44.84 9.02 23.58
N PRO A 463 44.97 9.95 22.62
CA PRO A 463 45.08 9.59 21.21
C PRO A 463 46.48 9.08 20.87
N GLY A 464 46.52 7.90 20.23
CA GLY A 464 47.66 7.28 19.57
C GLY A 464 47.13 6.39 18.43
N PRO A 465 47.85 6.20 17.32
CA PRO A 465 47.21 5.87 16.05
C PRO A 465 46.96 4.36 15.88
N PHE A 466 45.70 3.95 15.92
CA PHE A 466 45.16 2.87 15.07
C PHE A 466 43.68 3.15 14.74
N LEU A 467 43.19 2.54 13.66
CA LEU A 467 42.02 3.00 12.89
C LEU A 467 40.65 2.59 13.46
N ALA A 468 39.62 3.33 12.99
CA ALA A 468 38.19 3.02 12.95
C ALA A 468 37.31 3.26 14.21
N GLY A 469 36.42 4.26 14.09
CA GLY A 469 35.00 4.13 14.42
C GLY A 469 34.57 4.02 15.89
N SER A 470 34.61 5.12 16.65
CA SER A 470 33.97 5.18 17.98
C SER A 470 32.47 5.54 17.91
N ALA A 471 31.61 4.57 18.21
CA ALA A 471 30.22 4.85 18.60
C ALA A 471 30.18 5.45 20.02
N ARG A 472 29.31 6.43 20.26
CA ARG A 472 29.10 7.02 21.60
C ARG A 472 28.06 6.20 22.37
N PHE A 473 28.42 5.70 23.54
CA PHE A 473 27.45 5.21 24.53
C PHE A 473 27.52 6.07 25.79
N THR A 474 26.38 6.62 26.19
CA THR A 474 26.22 7.39 27.44
C THR A 474 25.44 6.53 28.42
N ALA A 475 26.07 6.10 29.52
CA ALA A 475 25.40 5.38 30.59
C ALA A 475 25.42 6.22 31.88
N THR A 476 24.28 6.79 32.25
CA THR A 476 24.10 7.51 33.52
C THR A 476 23.41 6.60 34.53
N ILE A 477 24.12 6.15 35.56
CA ILE A 477 23.54 5.35 36.64
C ILE A 477 23.18 6.28 37.81
N ASN A 478 21.91 6.67 37.90
CA ASN A 478 21.33 7.26 39.10
C ASN A 478 20.30 6.30 39.69
N GLY A 479 20.57 5.77 40.88
CA GLY A 479 19.74 4.73 41.48
C GLY A 479 18.49 5.26 42.19
N LYS A 480 17.31 4.94 41.64
CA LYS A 480 16.18 4.27 42.35
C LYS A 480 14.90 4.26 41.49
N GLY A 481 14.42 3.05 41.15
CA GLY A 481 13.05 2.81 40.69
C GLY A 481 12.80 3.04 39.19
N GLY A 482 12.90 1.98 38.39
CA GLY A 482 12.50 1.96 36.98
C GLY A 482 13.01 0.69 36.29
N HIS A 483 12.17 0.03 35.49
CA HIS A 483 12.58 -1.16 34.74
C HIS A 483 13.60 -0.77 33.66
N ALA A 484 14.83 -1.27 33.78
CA ALA A 484 15.85 -1.19 32.74
C ALA A 484 15.93 -2.54 32.01
N ALA A 485 15.94 -2.52 30.68
CA ALA A 485 16.12 -3.70 29.87
C ALA A 485 17.50 -4.34 30.13
N ALA A 486 17.52 -5.67 30.29
CA ALA A 486 18.76 -6.43 30.31
C ALA A 486 19.41 -6.40 28.91
N PRO A 487 20.75 -6.47 28.80
CA PRO A 487 21.40 -6.59 27.50
C PRO A 487 20.93 -7.88 26.82
N HIS A 488 20.55 -7.77 25.55
CA HIS A 488 20.08 -8.91 24.76
C HIS A 488 21.16 -10.01 24.72
N HIS A 489 20.84 -11.17 25.29
CA HIS A 489 21.44 -12.41 24.83
C HIS A 489 21.13 -12.54 23.33
N ALA A 490 22.09 -12.99 22.53
CA ALA A 490 21.82 -13.37 21.15
C ALA A 490 20.85 -14.57 21.18
N VAL A 491 19.59 -14.30 20.85
CA VAL A 491 18.56 -15.34 20.66
C VAL A 491 18.64 -15.79 19.21
N ASP A 492 18.61 -17.11 18.98
CA ASP A 492 18.55 -17.65 17.62
C ASP A 492 17.31 -17.09 16.89
N PRO A 493 17.41 -16.72 15.60
CA PRO A 493 16.27 -16.17 14.86
C PRO A 493 15.10 -17.18 14.79
N ILE A 494 13.89 -16.65 14.94
CA ILE A 494 12.62 -17.38 14.91
C ILE A 494 11.70 -16.73 13.87
N VAL A 495 11.56 -17.40 12.72
CA VAL A 495 10.64 -17.03 11.64
C VAL A 495 9.35 -17.84 11.79
N ALA A 496 8.19 -17.23 11.54
CA ALA A 496 6.94 -17.97 11.38
C ALA A 496 6.50 -18.02 9.92
N VAL A 497 5.95 -19.16 9.52
CA VAL A 497 5.17 -19.33 8.29
C VAL A 497 3.79 -19.83 8.69
N SER A 498 2.74 -19.17 8.20
CA SER A 498 1.36 -19.38 8.63
C SER A 498 0.49 -19.87 7.48
N SER A 499 -0.46 -20.74 7.84
CA SER A 499 -1.66 -21.01 7.06
C SER A 499 -2.85 -21.00 8.01
N ALA A 500 -4.00 -20.52 7.53
CA ALA A 500 -5.26 -20.83 8.18
C ALA A 500 -5.45 -22.36 8.16
N VAL A 501 -5.38 -23.00 9.34
CA VAL A 501 -6.23 -24.17 9.57
C VAL A 501 -7.66 -23.69 9.43
N LEU A 502 -8.35 -24.37 8.54
CA LEU A 502 -9.76 -24.30 8.25
C LEU A 502 -10.58 -23.39 9.17
N SER A 503 -11.34 -22.51 8.55
CA SER A 503 -12.72 -22.39 8.98
C SER A 503 -13.60 -22.16 7.78
N LEU A 504 -14.88 -22.51 7.93
CA LEU A 504 -15.93 -21.97 7.11
C LEU A 504 -16.00 -20.45 7.35
N GLN A 505 -15.51 -19.65 6.40
CA GLN A 505 -16.05 -18.31 6.22
C GLN A 505 -17.52 -18.47 5.85
N GLN A 506 -18.38 -18.13 6.80
CA GLN A 506 -19.82 -18.38 6.78
C GLN A 506 -20.50 -17.92 5.48
N ILE A 507 -20.82 -18.89 4.60
CA ILE A 507 -22.10 -18.87 3.90
C ILE A 507 -23.09 -19.58 4.82
N VAL A 508 -23.67 -18.83 5.75
CA VAL A 508 -24.78 -19.36 6.55
C VAL A 508 -26.00 -19.42 5.64
N ALA A 509 -26.37 -20.64 5.26
CA ALA A 509 -27.77 -20.96 5.01
C ALA A 509 -28.55 -20.49 6.24
N ARG A 510 -29.30 -19.38 6.10
CA ARG A 510 -30.40 -19.12 7.03
C ARG A 510 -31.32 -20.33 6.95
N GLU A 511 -32.00 -20.66 8.05
CA GLU A 511 -32.95 -21.78 8.18
C GLU A 511 -34.08 -21.82 7.13
N THR A 512 -34.13 -20.83 6.23
CA THR A 512 -35.10 -20.66 5.15
C THR A 512 -34.60 -21.03 3.74
N ASP A 513 -33.31 -21.29 3.51
CA ASP A 513 -32.80 -21.68 2.18
C ASP A 513 -31.57 -22.61 2.24
N PRO A 514 -31.72 -23.93 2.00
CA PRO A 514 -30.62 -24.90 2.04
C PRO A 514 -29.65 -24.83 0.83
N LEU A 515 -29.87 -23.96 -0.16
CA LEU A 515 -28.97 -23.82 -1.31
C LEU A 515 -27.75 -22.90 -1.03
N GLN A 516 -27.77 -22.10 0.04
CA GLN A 516 -26.68 -21.20 0.39
C GLN A 516 -25.62 -21.88 1.29
N GLY A 517 -24.67 -22.58 0.69
CA GLY A 517 -23.50 -23.15 1.39
C GLY A 517 -23.11 -24.57 0.96
N ALA A 518 -23.97 -25.26 0.22
CA ALA A 518 -23.64 -26.54 -0.39
C ALA A 518 -22.62 -26.38 -1.53
N GLU A 519 -21.69 -27.32 -1.64
CA GLU A 519 -20.81 -27.44 -2.79
C GLU A 519 -21.61 -27.87 -4.03
N MET A 520 -21.45 -27.12 -5.13
CA MET A 520 -22.15 -27.33 -6.41
C MET A 520 -21.19 -27.75 -7.53
N VAL A 521 -19.95 -28.12 -7.18
CA VAL A 521 -19.01 -28.82 -8.06
C VAL A 521 -19.28 -30.33 -7.99
N GLU A 522 -19.41 -30.99 -9.13
CA GLU A 522 -19.55 -32.44 -9.22
C GLU A 522 -18.20 -33.08 -9.57
N TRP A 523 -17.54 -33.68 -8.59
CA TRP A 523 -16.22 -34.33 -8.72
C TRP A 523 -16.00 -35.36 -7.60
N GLU A 524 -15.00 -36.25 -7.77
CA GLU A 524 -14.75 -37.40 -6.88
C GLU A 524 -14.44 -37.01 -5.42
N PHE A 525 -13.88 -35.83 -5.18
CA PHE A 525 -13.44 -35.37 -3.85
C PHE A 525 -14.29 -34.24 -3.27
N LYS A 526 -15.53 -34.11 -3.76
CA LYS A 526 -16.57 -33.24 -3.19
C LYS A 526 -16.75 -33.47 -1.68
N SER A 527 -17.10 -32.41 -0.95
CA SER A 527 -17.49 -32.45 0.45
C SER A 527 -18.50 -33.57 0.74
N LEU A 528 -18.22 -34.37 1.77
CA LEU A 528 -19.10 -35.41 2.29
C LEU A 528 -19.95 -34.90 3.48
N GLU A 529 -19.82 -33.62 3.83
CA GLU A 529 -20.48 -32.97 4.96
C GLU A 529 -21.52 -31.99 4.42
N ASP A 530 -22.80 -32.32 4.58
CA ASP A 530 -23.91 -31.56 3.98
C ASP A 530 -23.93 -30.08 4.41
N GLY A 531 -24.19 -29.19 3.46
CA GLY A 531 -24.16 -27.74 3.66
C GLY A 531 -22.80 -27.11 3.98
N LYS A 532 -21.68 -27.82 3.80
CA LYS A 532 -20.32 -27.32 4.09
C LYS A 532 -19.38 -27.50 2.89
N MET A 533 -18.48 -26.55 2.68
CA MET A 533 -17.47 -26.55 1.59
C MET A 533 -16.21 -25.76 1.98
N HIS A 534 -15.03 -26.15 1.49
CA HIS A 534 -13.83 -25.30 1.53
C HIS A 534 -13.80 -24.28 0.38
N ALA A 535 -14.77 -23.37 0.37
CA ALA A 535 -14.94 -22.36 -0.69
C ALA A 535 -13.89 -21.24 -0.71
N CYS A 536 -12.92 -21.22 0.23
CA CYS A 536 -11.81 -20.23 0.27
C CYS A 536 -10.41 -20.86 0.10
N GLY A 537 -10.33 -22.18 -0.10
CA GLY A 537 -9.04 -22.86 -0.33
C GLY A 537 -8.19 -23.16 0.92
N HIS A 538 -8.73 -23.00 2.14
CA HIS A 538 -8.03 -23.31 3.39
C HIS A 538 -7.54 -24.78 3.47
N ASP A 539 -8.21 -25.70 2.79
CA ASP A 539 -7.77 -27.09 2.57
C ASP A 539 -6.45 -27.18 1.79
N ALA A 540 -6.26 -26.31 0.80
CA ALA A 540 -5.02 -26.21 0.04
C ALA A 540 -3.90 -25.54 0.86
N HIS A 541 -4.20 -24.54 1.70
CA HIS A 541 -3.19 -23.88 2.55
C HIS A 541 -2.60 -24.83 3.60
N VAL A 542 -3.44 -25.62 4.27
CA VAL A 542 -2.98 -26.64 5.24
C VAL A 542 -2.10 -27.69 4.56
N ALA A 543 -2.48 -28.16 3.36
CA ALA A 543 -1.68 -29.10 2.59
C ALA A 543 -0.34 -28.50 2.14
N ILE A 544 -0.35 -27.24 1.68
CA ILE A 544 0.85 -26.45 1.36
C ILE A 544 1.80 -26.37 2.56
N LEU A 545 1.29 -26.03 3.75
CA LEU A 545 2.12 -25.83 4.94
C LEU A 545 2.68 -27.15 5.49
N LEU A 546 1.94 -28.26 5.42
CA LEU A 546 2.47 -29.60 5.73
C LEU A 546 3.59 -30.03 4.76
N VAL A 547 3.49 -29.68 3.48
CA VAL A 547 4.57 -29.94 2.52
C VAL A 547 5.76 -29.03 2.75
N ALA A 548 5.55 -27.75 3.07
CA ALA A 548 6.61 -26.84 3.49
C ALA A 548 7.32 -27.35 4.76
N ALA A 549 6.57 -27.89 5.72
CA ALA A 549 7.11 -28.56 6.91
C ALA A 549 8.03 -29.73 6.52
N LYS A 550 7.62 -30.63 5.62
CA LYS A 550 8.47 -31.73 5.12
C LYS A 550 9.72 -31.23 4.38
N LEU A 551 9.62 -30.15 3.60
CA LEU A 551 10.75 -29.56 2.85
C LEU A 551 11.79 -28.89 3.77
N LEU A 552 11.34 -28.18 4.81
CA LEU A 552 12.17 -27.59 5.87
C LEU A 552 12.80 -28.70 6.74
N GLN A 553 11.99 -29.68 7.14
CA GLN A 553 12.40 -30.84 7.94
C GLN A 553 13.54 -31.63 7.29
N SER A 554 13.49 -31.82 5.97
CA SER A 554 14.55 -32.52 5.23
C SER A 554 15.76 -31.64 4.88
N ARG A 555 15.76 -30.36 5.30
CA ARG A 555 16.81 -29.36 5.00
C ARG A 555 17.19 -28.52 6.22
N ARG A 556 17.05 -29.07 7.43
CA ARG A 556 17.47 -28.41 8.68
C ARG A 556 18.92 -27.92 8.62
N ASP A 557 19.78 -28.64 7.91
CA ASP A 557 21.20 -28.30 7.74
C ASP A 557 21.45 -27.06 6.83
N HIS A 558 20.42 -26.53 6.18
CA HIS A 558 20.52 -25.38 5.27
C HIS A 558 20.11 -24.04 5.91
N PHE A 559 19.63 -24.04 7.15
CA PHE A 559 19.27 -22.81 7.88
C PHE A 559 19.65 -22.90 9.36
N ASN A 560 19.82 -21.74 10.00
CA ASN A 560 20.06 -21.62 11.45
C ASN A 560 18.78 -21.15 12.14
N GLY A 561 18.65 -21.41 13.45
CA GLY A 561 17.52 -20.95 14.24
C GLY A 561 16.27 -21.82 14.09
N LYS A 562 15.08 -21.20 14.13
CA LYS A 562 13.80 -21.92 14.23
C LYS A 562 12.77 -21.39 13.24
N VAL A 563 12.01 -22.30 12.64
CA VAL A 563 10.83 -21.98 11.82
C VAL A 563 9.58 -22.50 12.52
N LYS A 564 8.68 -21.60 12.88
CA LYS A 564 7.36 -21.92 13.41
C LYS A 564 6.36 -22.09 12.28
N LEU A 565 5.66 -23.22 12.25
CA LEU A 565 4.59 -23.51 11.30
C LEU A 565 3.26 -23.26 12.03
N VAL A 566 2.60 -22.16 11.71
CA VAL A 566 1.36 -21.73 12.38
C VAL A 566 0.17 -22.28 11.60
N PHE A 567 -0.51 -23.24 12.22
CA PHE A 567 -1.72 -23.88 11.71
C PHE A 567 -2.90 -23.26 12.48
N GLN A 568 -3.32 -22.06 12.09
CA GLN A 568 -4.25 -21.19 12.82
C GLN A 568 -5.72 -21.54 12.53
N PRO A 569 -6.57 -21.89 13.51
CA PRO A 569 -7.97 -22.21 13.28
C PRO A 569 -8.80 -20.95 12.98
N ALA A 570 -10.08 -21.08 12.61
CA ALA A 570 -11.06 -20.01 12.81
C ALA A 570 -10.73 -18.62 12.20
N GLU A 571 -10.11 -18.53 11.01
CA GLU A 571 -9.91 -17.25 10.29
C GLU A 571 -11.21 -16.40 10.24
N GLY A 572 -12.36 -17.01 9.93
CA GLY A 572 -13.66 -16.30 9.89
C GLY A 572 -14.24 -15.92 11.27
N GLY A 573 -13.52 -16.23 12.34
CA GLY A 573 -13.84 -15.96 13.74
C GLY A 573 -12.70 -15.28 14.53
N ALA A 574 -11.78 -14.60 13.84
CA ALA A 574 -10.58 -13.95 14.40
C ALA A 574 -9.60 -14.90 15.12
N GLY A 575 -9.43 -16.12 14.62
CA GLY A 575 -8.48 -17.09 15.13
C GLY A 575 -7.05 -16.57 15.31
N GLY A 576 -6.55 -15.72 14.42
CA GLY A 576 -5.23 -15.08 14.53
C GLY A 576 -5.09 -14.20 15.78
N TYR A 577 -6.15 -13.47 16.15
CA TYR A 577 -6.21 -12.76 17.44
C TYR A 577 -6.14 -13.74 18.63
N HIS A 578 -6.80 -14.90 18.54
CA HIS A 578 -6.79 -15.91 19.59
C HIS A 578 -5.41 -16.59 19.73
N VAL A 579 -4.74 -16.94 18.63
CA VAL A 579 -3.36 -17.48 18.63
C VAL A 579 -2.40 -16.48 19.28
N LEU A 580 -2.46 -15.20 18.91
CA LEU A 580 -1.64 -14.13 19.49
C LEU A 580 -1.90 -13.87 20.97
N LYS A 581 -3.12 -14.13 21.45
CA LYS A 581 -3.50 -13.97 22.86
C LYS A 581 -2.91 -15.05 23.77
N GLU A 582 -2.58 -16.21 23.21
CA GLU A 582 -1.97 -17.33 23.94
C GLU A 582 -0.43 -17.24 24.00
N GLY A 583 0.18 -16.22 23.39
CA GLY A 583 1.60 -15.88 23.53
C GLY A 583 2.57 -16.82 22.81
N VAL A 584 2.08 -17.84 22.09
CA VAL A 584 2.90 -18.86 21.42
C VAL A 584 3.81 -18.33 20.30
N LEU A 585 3.63 -17.05 19.90
CA LEU A 585 4.43 -16.34 18.89
C LEU A 585 5.15 -15.09 19.46
N ASP A 586 5.13 -14.84 20.76
CA ASP A 586 5.74 -13.61 21.35
C ASP A 586 7.28 -13.52 21.17
N ASP A 587 7.91 -14.63 20.78
CA ASP A 587 9.35 -14.77 20.48
C ASP A 587 9.69 -14.68 18.98
N THR A 588 8.71 -14.43 18.12
CA THR A 588 8.83 -14.52 16.65
C THR A 588 9.22 -13.16 16.06
N GLN A 589 10.27 -13.11 15.22
CA GLN A 589 10.77 -11.85 14.64
C GLN A 589 10.05 -11.42 13.36
N THR A 590 9.53 -12.37 12.58
CA THR A 590 8.83 -12.11 11.31
C THR A 590 7.89 -13.25 10.95
N ILE A 591 6.81 -12.95 10.20
CA ILE A 591 5.79 -13.93 9.82
C ILE A 591 5.32 -13.78 8.37
N PHE A 592 5.25 -14.92 7.65
CA PHE A 592 4.79 -14.96 6.26
C PHE A 592 3.55 -15.84 6.11
N ALA A 593 2.62 -15.45 5.24
CA ALA A 593 1.45 -16.26 4.90
C ALA A 593 1.20 -16.26 3.39
N VAL A 594 0.53 -17.31 2.92
CA VAL A 594 0.03 -17.39 1.56
C VAL A 594 -1.47 -17.68 1.52
N HIS A 595 -2.16 -17.09 0.54
CA HIS A 595 -3.53 -17.43 0.16
C HIS A 595 -3.55 -17.96 -1.27
N VAL A 596 -4.61 -18.66 -1.68
CA VAL A 596 -4.82 -19.02 -3.09
C VAL A 596 -5.57 -17.89 -3.80
N ALA A 597 -5.15 -17.56 -5.02
CA ALA A 597 -5.65 -16.43 -5.80
C ALA A 597 -6.26 -16.97 -7.12
N THR A 598 -7.59 -16.91 -7.24
CA THR A 598 -8.31 -17.37 -8.44
C THR A 598 -8.23 -16.38 -9.61
N ASP A 599 -7.87 -15.13 -9.30
CA ASP A 599 -7.62 -14.02 -10.22
C ASP A 599 -6.21 -14.03 -10.84
N LEU A 600 -5.28 -14.80 -10.27
CA LEU A 600 -3.93 -14.97 -10.79
C LEU A 600 -3.79 -16.32 -11.54
N PRO A 601 -3.07 -16.36 -12.69
CA PRO A 601 -2.82 -17.59 -13.42
C PRO A 601 -2.07 -18.64 -12.60
N ALA A 602 -2.34 -19.92 -12.87
CA ALA A 602 -1.75 -21.06 -12.16
C ALA A 602 -0.21 -20.97 -12.06
N GLY A 603 0.30 -20.84 -10.84
CA GLY A 603 1.74 -20.77 -10.52
C GLY A 603 2.37 -19.38 -10.54
N VAL A 604 1.62 -18.32 -10.84
CA VAL A 604 2.04 -16.92 -10.64
C VAL A 604 1.94 -16.55 -9.16
N VAL A 605 2.83 -15.70 -8.65
CA VAL A 605 2.78 -15.19 -7.26
C VAL A 605 2.52 -13.69 -7.26
N GLY A 606 1.58 -13.22 -6.44
CA GLY A 606 1.19 -11.81 -6.37
C GLY A 606 1.17 -11.24 -4.96
N SER A 607 1.68 -10.04 -4.77
CA SER A 607 1.58 -9.28 -3.51
C SER A 607 1.98 -7.82 -3.74
N ARG A 608 1.96 -6.99 -2.69
CA ARG A 608 2.40 -5.58 -2.73
C ARG A 608 3.04 -5.14 -1.40
N PRO A 609 3.89 -4.11 -1.38
CA PRO A 609 4.36 -3.49 -0.14
C PRO A 609 3.25 -2.63 0.48
N GLY A 610 3.30 -2.45 1.80
CA GLY A 610 2.33 -1.64 2.54
C GLY A 610 0.93 -2.27 2.55
N PRO A 611 -0.15 -1.47 2.58
CA PRO A 611 -1.52 -1.98 2.61
C PRO A 611 -1.82 -2.95 1.47
N PHE A 612 -2.32 -4.14 1.80
CA PHE A 612 -2.73 -5.16 0.83
C PHE A 612 -4.21 -5.52 0.95
N LEU A 613 -4.68 -5.91 2.15
CA LEU A 613 -6.08 -6.25 2.41
C LEU A 613 -6.71 -5.26 3.39
N ALA A 614 -7.98 -4.91 3.17
CA ALA A 614 -8.70 -3.95 4.00
C ALA A 614 -9.03 -4.52 5.38
N GLY A 615 -8.91 -3.68 6.41
CA GLY A 615 -9.56 -3.94 7.69
C GLY A 615 -11.08 -3.88 7.52
N SER A 616 -11.83 -4.58 8.37
CA SER A 616 -13.29 -4.59 8.29
C SER A 616 -13.96 -4.62 9.65
N ALA A 617 -15.11 -3.95 9.75
CA ALA A 617 -15.97 -3.99 10.91
C ALA A 617 -17.44 -4.02 10.47
N ARG A 618 -18.32 -4.32 11.41
CA ARG A 618 -19.78 -4.34 11.20
C ARG A 618 -20.42 -3.44 12.23
N PHE A 619 -21.63 -2.96 11.95
CA PHE A 619 -22.39 -2.21 12.94
C PHE A 619 -23.89 -2.48 12.84
N THR A 620 -24.55 -2.31 13.98
CA THR A 620 -26.00 -2.19 14.07
C THR A 620 -26.33 -0.94 14.88
N ALA A 621 -27.42 -0.27 14.52
CA ALA A 621 -27.87 0.93 15.17
C ALA A 621 -29.39 0.93 15.30
N THR A 622 -29.88 1.20 16.50
CA THR A 622 -31.31 1.36 16.78
C THR A 622 -31.60 2.83 17.05
N ILE A 623 -32.45 3.43 16.22
CA ILE A 623 -32.93 4.80 16.35
C ILE A 623 -34.34 4.74 16.95
N THR A 624 -34.56 5.44 18.06
CA THR A 624 -35.83 5.44 18.81
C THR A 624 -36.42 6.85 18.80
N GLY A 625 -37.67 6.94 18.37
CA GLY A 625 -38.45 8.17 18.33
C GLY A 625 -39.68 8.07 19.24
N LYS A 626 -40.85 8.41 18.69
CA LYS A 626 -42.14 8.27 19.36
C LYS A 626 -43.19 7.94 18.31
N GLY A 627 -43.74 6.73 18.36
CA GLY A 627 -44.77 6.28 17.43
C GLY A 627 -46.09 7.04 17.55
N GLY A 628 -46.94 6.92 16.52
CA GLY A 628 -48.23 7.60 16.47
C GLY A 628 -49.03 7.31 15.19
N HIS A 629 -50.24 7.84 15.10
CA HIS A 629 -51.06 7.71 13.90
C HIS A 629 -50.49 8.58 12.76
N ALA A 630 -50.29 8.02 11.56
CA ALA A 630 -49.59 8.69 10.47
C ALA A 630 -50.29 9.97 9.95
N ALA A 631 -51.59 10.13 10.20
CA ALA A 631 -52.32 11.37 9.88
C ALA A 631 -52.08 12.51 10.89
N GLU A 632 -51.42 12.24 12.03
CA GLU A 632 -51.13 13.21 13.10
C GLU A 632 -49.61 13.33 13.39
N PRO A 633 -48.76 13.54 12.36
CA PRO A 633 -47.30 13.43 12.50
C PRO A 633 -46.68 14.45 13.46
N HIS A 634 -47.40 15.55 13.74
CA HIS A 634 -46.98 16.57 14.70
C HIS A 634 -47.06 16.12 16.17
N LEU A 635 -47.77 15.02 16.47
CA LEU A 635 -47.82 14.39 17.80
C LEU A 635 -46.79 13.25 17.96
N ALA A 636 -46.15 12.84 16.87
CA ALA A 636 -45.14 11.79 16.80
C ALA A 636 -43.72 12.36 16.65
N VAL A 637 -42.73 11.49 16.73
CA VAL A 637 -41.33 11.76 16.38
C VAL A 637 -40.87 10.59 15.52
N ASP A 638 -40.72 10.80 14.22
CA ASP A 638 -40.61 9.72 13.24
C ASP A 638 -39.16 9.21 13.08
N PRO A 639 -38.85 7.97 13.54
CA PRO A 639 -37.52 7.38 13.40
C PRO A 639 -37.20 6.91 11.97
N ILE A 640 -38.18 6.78 11.07
CA ILE A 640 -37.94 6.45 9.63
C ILE A 640 -37.25 7.63 8.95
N VAL A 641 -37.69 8.86 9.23
CA VAL A 641 -37.05 10.07 8.69
C VAL A 641 -35.62 10.20 9.23
N ALA A 642 -35.43 10.01 10.54
CA ALA A 642 -34.11 10.04 11.17
C ALA A 642 -33.15 8.98 10.58
N ALA A 643 -33.63 7.74 10.41
CA ALA A 643 -32.84 6.67 9.78
C ALA A 643 -32.50 6.98 8.32
N SER A 644 -33.43 7.54 7.56
CA SER A 644 -33.21 7.94 6.16
C SER A 644 -32.15 9.02 6.04
N SER A 645 -32.20 10.05 6.89
CA SER A 645 -31.15 11.08 6.99
C SER A 645 -29.80 10.46 7.39
N ALA A 646 -29.77 9.57 8.38
CA ALA A 646 -28.54 8.87 8.78
C ALA A 646 -27.91 8.09 7.62
N VAL A 647 -28.69 7.30 6.86
CA VAL A 647 -28.18 6.55 5.70
C VAL A 647 -27.54 7.49 4.67
N LEU A 648 -28.17 8.62 4.36
CA LEU A 648 -27.63 9.61 3.41
C LEU A 648 -26.36 10.28 3.93
N SER A 649 -26.33 10.69 5.20
CA SER A 649 -25.17 11.33 5.82
C SER A 649 -23.97 10.39 5.96
N LEU A 650 -24.18 9.10 6.23
CA LEU A 650 -23.10 8.11 6.31
C LEU A 650 -22.27 8.01 5.02
N GLN A 651 -22.85 8.32 3.86
CA GLN A 651 -22.14 8.27 2.58
C GLN A 651 -21.08 9.39 2.46
N GLN A 652 -21.26 10.48 3.23
CA GLN A 652 -20.35 11.63 3.21
C GLN A 652 -19.02 11.36 3.90
N ILE A 653 -18.95 10.38 4.81
CA ILE A 653 -17.71 10.00 5.49
C ILE A 653 -16.67 9.56 4.44
N VAL A 654 -17.02 8.60 3.59
CA VAL A 654 -16.14 8.17 2.48
C VAL A 654 -15.99 9.28 1.44
N ALA A 655 -17.08 9.94 1.05
CA ALA A 655 -17.04 10.87 -0.08
C ALA A 655 -16.30 12.19 0.21
N ARG A 656 -16.21 12.64 1.48
CA ARG A 656 -15.67 13.98 1.86
C ARG A 656 -14.62 13.95 2.97
N GLU A 657 -14.65 12.97 3.88
CA GLU A 657 -13.79 12.95 5.08
C GLU A 657 -12.58 12.02 4.91
N THR A 658 -12.70 10.98 4.10
CA THR A 658 -11.60 10.07 3.75
C THR A 658 -10.72 10.64 2.64
N ASN A 659 -9.40 10.41 2.72
CA ASN A 659 -8.48 10.66 1.61
C ASN A 659 -8.89 9.80 0.39
N PRO A 660 -9.19 10.36 -0.79
CA PRO A 660 -9.67 9.59 -1.95
C PRO A 660 -8.70 8.53 -2.50
N LEU A 661 -7.44 8.58 -2.10
CA LEU A 661 -6.40 7.61 -2.45
C LEU A 661 -6.34 6.44 -1.45
N GLN A 662 -7.03 6.57 -0.32
CA GLN A 662 -7.20 5.51 0.68
C GLN A 662 -8.55 4.86 0.46
N GLY A 663 -8.55 3.62 -0.01
CA GLY A 663 -9.77 2.85 -0.18
C GLY A 663 -10.52 2.70 1.15
N ALA A 664 -11.80 3.09 1.16
CA ALA A 664 -12.70 2.96 2.29
C ALA A 664 -14.12 2.70 1.81
N VAL A 665 -14.89 1.98 2.62
CA VAL A 665 -16.29 1.63 2.33
C VAL A 665 -17.12 1.77 3.59
N VAL A 666 -18.32 2.35 3.47
CA VAL A 666 -19.36 2.33 4.51
C VAL A 666 -20.69 1.98 3.83
N SER A 667 -21.21 0.79 4.11
CA SER A 667 -22.42 0.28 3.47
C SER A 667 -23.49 -0.07 4.52
N VAL A 668 -24.62 0.62 4.48
CA VAL A 668 -25.83 0.19 5.20
C VAL A 668 -26.50 -0.90 4.37
N THR A 669 -26.48 -2.13 4.85
CA THR A 669 -26.97 -3.33 4.14
C THR A 669 -28.33 -3.81 4.67
N THR A 670 -28.78 -3.28 5.81
CA THR A 670 -30.07 -3.61 6.41
C THR A 670 -30.75 -2.37 6.99
N ILE A 671 -32.07 -2.31 6.83
CA ILE A 671 -32.94 -1.35 7.53
C ILE A 671 -34.29 -2.04 7.80
N LYS A 672 -34.84 -1.85 9.00
CA LYS A 672 -36.11 -2.45 9.46
C LYS A 672 -36.84 -1.47 10.36
N GLY A 673 -38.09 -1.14 10.04
CA GLY A 673 -38.96 -0.34 10.88
C GLY A 673 -40.32 -0.09 10.25
N GLY A 674 -41.37 -0.14 11.08
CA GLY A 674 -42.76 -0.08 10.64
C GLY A 674 -43.31 -1.41 10.10
N GLU A 675 -44.59 -1.68 10.41
CA GLU A 675 -45.32 -2.86 9.92
C GLU A 675 -46.69 -2.49 9.31
N ALA A 676 -47.32 -1.40 9.78
CA ALA A 676 -48.65 -0.95 9.36
C ALA A 676 -48.59 0.38 8.59
N PHE A 677 -49.29 0.46 7.45
CA PHE A 677 -49.25 1.60 6.53
C PHE A 677 -49.72 2.96 7.10
N ASN A 678 -50.44 2.96 8.22
CA ASN A 678 -51.01 4.15 8.86
C ASN A 678 -50.41 4.47 10.24
N VAL A 679 -49.26 3.88 10.59
CA VAL A 679 -48.60 4.05 11.89
C VAL A 679 -47.15 4.47 11.70
N ILE A 680 -46.76 5.57 12.36
CA ILE A 680 -45.35 5.94 12.56
C ILE A 680 -44.80 5.01 13.66
N PRO A 681 -43.72 4.25 13.42
CA PRO A 681 -43.18 3.31 14.40
C PRO A 681 -42.45 4.03 15.54
N GLU A 682 -42.24 3.32 16.65
CA GLU A 682 -41.47 3.82 17.80
C GLU A 682 -39.95 3.74 17.58
N SER A 683 -39.48 2.79 16.77
CA SER A 683 -38.06 2.64 16.44
C SER A 683 -37.79 2.10 15.03
N VAL A 684 -36.57 2.32 14.55
CA VAL A 684 -36.00 1.74 13.32
C VAL A 684 -34.63 1.16 13.68
N THR A 685 -34.34 -0.06 13.23
CA THR A 685 -32.98 -0.62 13.28
C THR A 685 -32.36 -0.59 11.89
N LEU A 686 -31.15 -0.09 11.77
CA LEU A 686 -30.33 -0.16 10.56
C LEU A 686 -28.97 -0.79 10.89
N GLY A 687 -28.32 -1.38 9.90
CA GLY A 687 -27.05 -2.07 10.13
C GLY A 687 -26.28 -2.28 8.83
N GLY A 688 -24.98 -2.48 8.97
CA GLY A 688 -24.06 -2.40 7.85
C GLY A 688 -22.67 -2.96 8.11
N THR A 689 -21.81 -2.77 7.10
CA THR A 689 -20.40 -3.13 7.11
C THR A 689 -19.57 -1.92 6.73
N LEU A 690 -18.33 -1.85 7.22
CA LEU A 690 -17.36 -0.84 6.89
C LEU A 690 -15.98 -1.46 6.65
N ARG A 691 -15.18 -0.85 5.78
CA ARG A 691 -13.84 -1.29 5.42
C ARG A 691 -12.89 -0.11 5.26
N SER A 692 -11.61 -0.32 5.52
CA SER A 692 -10.55 0.67 5.25
C SER A 692 -9.22 0.00 5.00
N MET A 693 -8.40 0.54 4.08
CA MET A 693 -7.04 0.06 3.84
C MET A 693 -6.06 0.31 5.00
N THR A 694 -6.46 1.01 6.07
CA THR A 694 -5.64 1.21 7.28
C THR A 694 -6.46 0.90 8.54
N THR A 695 -5.78 0.44 9.61
CA THR A 695 -6.45 0.21 10.90
C THR A 695 -6.94 1.53 11.50
N ASP A 696 -6.13 2.59 11.44
CA ASP A 696 -6.51 3.91 11.96
C ASP A 696 -7.71 4.48 11.19
N GLY A 697 -7.75 4.27 9.87
CA GLY A 697 -8.90 4.60 9.02
C GLY A 697 -10.15 3.82 9.42
N LEU A 698 -10.03 2.52 9.71
CA LEU A 698 -11.15 1.72 10.22
C LEU A 698 -11.67 2.27 11.56
N SER A 699 -10.78 2.59 12.50
CA SER A 699 -11.15 3.19 13.80
C SER A 699 -11.79 4.57 13.64
N TYR A 700 -11.30 5.39 12.71
CA TYR A 700 -11.91 6.67 12.35
C TYR A 700 -13.34 6.49 11.81
N LEU A 701 -13.53 5.57 10.86
CA LEU A 701 -14.87 5.25 10.33
C LEU A 701 -15.83 4.80 11.43
N MET A 702 -15.41 3.94 12.37
CA MET A 702 -16.25 3.52 13.50
C MET A 702 -16.73 4.72 14.34
N ASN A 703 -15.82 5.63 14.68
CA ASN A 703 -16.18 6.83 15.45
C ASN A 703 -17.12 7.75 14.66
N ARG A 704 -16.81 8.04 13.39
CA ARG A 704 -17.65 8.90 12.54
C ARG A 704 -19.03 8.30 12.23
N ILE A 705 -19.14 6.98 12.06
CA ILE A 705 -20.44 6.30 11.91
C ILE A 705 -21.31 6.54 13.14
N ARG A 706 -20.75 6.39 14.35
CA ARG A 706 -21.47 6.65 15.60
C ARG A 706 -21.94 8.11 15.67
N GLU A 707 -21.02 9.05 15.51
CA GLU A 707 -21.30 10.50 15.57
C GLU A 707 -22.35 10.95 14.54
N VAL A 708 -22.29 10.42 13.32
CA VAL A 708 -23.27 10.74 12.27
C VAL A 708 -24.65 10.17 12.59
N ILE A 709 -24.75 8.91 13.04
CA ILE A 709 -26.05 8.30 13.37
C ILE A 709 -26.69 9.01 14.58
N GLU A 710 -25.91 9.25 15.64
CA GLU A 710 -26.39 9.93 16.84
C GLU A 710 -26.78 11.39 16.54
N GLY A 711 -26.00 12.11 15.73
CA GLY A 711 -26.32 13.46 15.28
C GLY A 711 -27.58 13.56 14.42
N GLN A 712 -27.76 12.63 13.47
CA GLN A 712 -28.97 12.60 12.62
C GLN A 712 -30.22 12.14 13.39
N ALA A 713 -30.07 11.29 14.41
CA ALA A 713 -31.16 11.02 15.34
C ALA A 713 -31.53 12.27 16.15
N ALA A 714 -30.53 12.95 16.75
CA ALA A 714 -30.74 14.11 17.61
C ALA A 714 -31.42 15.29 16.90
N VAL A 715 -31.02 15.62 15.66
CA VAL A 715 -31.66 16.71 14.89
C VAL A 715 -33.13 16.41 14.56
N ASN A 716 -33.47 15.13 14.42
CA ASN A 716 -34.84 14.65 14.24
C ASN A 716 -35.61 14.42 15.56
N ARG A 717 -35.02 14.79 16.71
CA ARG A 717 -35.54 14.59 18.09
C ARG A 717 -35.65 13.12 18.52
N CYS A 718 -34.98 12.22 17.82
CA CYS A 718 -34.81 10.81 18.20
C CYS A 718 -33.56 10.62 19.07
N THR A 719 -33.42 9.44 19.67
CA THR A 719 -32.16 8.94 20.24
C THR A 719 -31.63 7.79 19.37
N ALA A 720 -30.34 7.49 19.48
CA ALA A 720 -29.73 6.32 18.83
C ALA A 720 -28.79 5.58 19.78
N ALA A 721 -28.63 4.29 19.55
CA ALA A 721 -27.57 3.47 20.13
C ALA A 721 -26.87 2.68 19.01
N VAL A 722 -25.54 2.67 18.98
CA VAL A 722 -24.73 2.05 17.93
C VAL A 722 -23.79 0.99 18.54
N ASP A 723 -23.92 -0.25 18.06
CA ASP A 723 -23.11 -1.42 18.46
C ASP A 723 -22.25 -1.89 17.27
N PHE A 724 -20.93 -1.95 17.47
CA PHE A 724 -19.96 -2.46 16.49
C PHE A 724 -19.70 -3.98 16.62
N MET A 725 -20.46 -4.66 17.49
CA MET A 725 -20.48 -6.11 17.65
C MET A 725 -19.13 -6.72 18.07
N GLU A 726 -18.26 -5.95 18.74
CA GLU A 726 -16.85 -6.31 19.01
C GLU A 726 -16.68 -7.64 19.77
N ASP A 727 -17.64 -7.99 20.62
CA ASP A 727 -17.67 -9.25 21.39
C ASP A 727 -18.07 -10.48 20.55
N LYS A 728 -18.74 -10.29 19.40
CA LYS A 728 -19.32 -11.38 18.59
C LYS A 728 -18.71 -11.49 17.19
N LEU A 729 -18.36 -10.35 16.60
CA LEU A 729 -17.83 -10.20 15.25
C LEU A 729 -16.73 -9.13 15.30
N ARG A 730 -15.64 -9.47 16.01
CA ARG A 730 -14.47 -8.62 16.24
C ARG A 730 -14.03 -7.91 14.95
N PRO A 731 -13.81 -6.58 14.95
CA PRO A 731 -13.20 -5.86 13.83
C PRO A 731 -11.84 -6.44 13.44
N TYR A 732 -11.61 -6.64 12.15
CA TYR A 732 -10.33 -7.11 11.62
C TYR A 732 -9.49 -5.89 11.25
N PRO A 733 -8.21 -5.81 11.68
CA PRO A 733 -7.30 -4.78 11.23
C PRO A 733 -6.94 -4.94 9.75
N ALA A 734 -6.35 -3.91 9.15
CA ALA A 734 -5.87 -4.01 7.76
C ALA A 734 -4.61 -4.88 7.69
N THR A 735 -4.52 -5.74 6.67
CA THR A 735 -3.30 -6.50 6.37
C THR A 735 -2.34 -5.59 5.61
N VAL A 736 -1.32 -5.12 6.34
CA VAL A 736 -0.25 -4.26 5.82
C VAL A 736 1.04 -5.07 5.80
N ASN A 737 1.62 -5.24 4.62
CA ASN A 737 2.90 -5.90 4.46
C ASN A 737 4.03 -4.94 4.84
N ASP A 738 4.95 -5.40 5.71
CA ASP A 738 6.22 -4.72 5.96
C ASP A 738 7.03 -4.66 4.65
N GLU A 739 7.59 -3.49 4.34
CA GLU A 739 8.28 -3.26 3.06
C GLU A 739 9.53 -4.13 2.91
N GLY A 740 10.25 -4.38 4.01
CA GLY A 740 11.45 -5.22 4.02
C GLY A 740 11.11 -6.69 3.84
N MET A 741 10.12 -7.19 4.58
CA MET A 741 9.66 -8.58 4.48
C MET A 741 9.00 -8.85 3.11
N TYR A 742 8.26 -7.89 2.56
CA TYR A 742 7.77 -7.95 1.19
C TYR A 742 8.92 -8.00 0.18
N ALA A 743 9.92 -7.13 0.29
CA ALA A 743 11.06 -7.10 -0.64
C ALA A 743 11.87 -8.40 -0.61
N HIS A 744 12.10 -8.97 0.58
CA HIS A 744 12.71 -10.29 0.76
C HIS A 744 11.92 -11.39 0.05
N ALA A 745 10.64 -11.54 0.40
CA ALA A 745 9.79 -12.58 -0.16
C ALA A 745 9.57 -12.40 -1.68
N LYS A 746 9.48 -11.17 -2.19
CA LYS A 746 9.45 -10.89 -3.63
C LYS A 746 10.73 -11.38 -4.32
N ALA A 747 11.91 -11.05 -3.79
CA ALA A 747 13.19 -11.47 -4.38
C ALA A 747 13.37 -13.01 -4.38
N VAL A 748 12.85 -13.70 -3.36
CA VAL A 748 12.77 -15.16 -3.31
C VAL A 748 11.86 -15.69 -4.43
N ALA A 749 10.63 -15.15 -4.56
CA ALA A 749 9.68 -15.55 -5.60
C ALA A 749 10.24 -15.34 -7.01
N GLU A 750 10.82 -14.17 -7.30
CA GLU A 750 11.36 -13.82 -8.62
C GLU A 750 12.49 -14.75 -9.03
N SER A 751 13.33 -15.15 -8.09
CA SER A 751 14.41 -16.09 -8.35
C SER A 751 13.98 -17.56 -8.37
N MET A 752 12.80 -17.90 -7.85
CA MET A 752 12.22 -19.25 -7.94
C MET A 752 11.44 -19.45 -9.25
N LEU A 753 10.70 -18.43 -9.68
CA LEU A 753 9.67 -18.53 -10.73
C LEU A 753 10.01 -17.71 -11.99
N GLY A 754 10.96 -16.79 -11.90
CA GLY A 754 11.20 -15.75 -12.90
C GLY A 754 10.34 -14.51 -12.64
N GLU A 755 10.90 -13.34 -12.93
CA GLU A 755 10.26 -12.02 -12.75
C GLU A 755 8.87 -11.94 -13.42
N ALA A 756 8.71 -12.50 -14.62
CA ALA A 756 7.43 -12.55 -15.33
C ALA A 756 6.32 -13.36 -14.62
N ASN A 757 6.65 -14.17 -13.61
CA ASN A 757 5.69 -14.95 -12.81
C ASN A 757 5.51 -14.36 -11.40
N VAL A 758 5.99 -13.13 -11.15
CA VAL A 758 5.76 -12.39 -9.91
C VAL A 758 5.15 -11.03 -10.24
N THR A 759 4.00 -10.72 -9.66
CA THR A 759 3.24 -9.50 -9.98
C THR A 759 3.00 -8.62 -8.74
N VAL A 760 2.92 -7.31 -8.97
CA VAL A 760 2.48 -6.36 -7.96
C VAL A 760 0.95 -6.34 -7.95
N SER A 761 0.35 -7.00 -6.97
CA SER A 761 -1.10 -7.08 -6.85
C SER A 761 -1.72 -5.70 -6.53
N PRO A 762 -2.96 -5.44 -6.98
CA PRO A 762 -3.74 -4.31 -6.46
C PRO A 762 -4.01 -4.49 -4.96
N MET A 763 -4.40 -3.41 -4.28
CA MET A 763 -5.06 -3.54 -2.97
C MET A 763 -6.38 -4.30 -3.14
N CYS A 764 -6.86 -4.98 -2.12
CA CYS A 764 -8.15 -5.68 -2.16
C CYS A 764 -9.03 -5.29 -0.96
N MET A 765 -10.32 -5.12 -1.23
CA MET A 765 -11.34 -4.88 -0.19
C MET A 765 -11.74 -6.13 0.58
N GLY A 766 -11.16 -7.29 0.28
CA GLY A 766 -11.17 -8.44 1.18
C GLY A 766 -10.60 -8.07 2.56
N ALA A 767 -10.99 -8.83 3.58
CA ALA A 767 -10.40 -8.73 4.92
C ALA A 767 -9.93 -10.13 5.33
N GLU A 768 -8.91 -10.16 6.17
CA GLU A 768 -8.14 -11.34 6.52
C GLU A 768 -7.61 -11.14 7.94
N ASP A 769 -7.74 -12.14 8.81
CA ASP A 769 -7.39 -12.01 10.22
C ASP A 769 -5.86 -12.11 10.45
N PHE A 770 -5.08 -12.50 9.44
CA PHE A 770 -3.62 -12.34 9.42
C PHE A 770 -3.17 -10.90 9.71
N GLY A 771 -4.02 -9.89 9.46
CA GLY A 771 -3.77 -8.51 9.87
C GLY A 771 -3.47 -8.36 11.37
N PHE A 772 -3.99 -9.23 12.24
CA PHE A 772 -3.64 -9.21 13.67
C PHE A 772 -2.16 -9.54 13.92
N TYR A 773 -1.54 -10.42 13.13
CA TYR A 773 -0.09 -10.65 13.21
C TYR A 773 0.68 -9.46 12.65
N ALA A 774 0.27 -8.94 11.49
CA ALA A 774 0.92 -7.81 10.83
C ALA A 774 0.96 -6.53 11.69
N GLN A 775 0.02 -6.37 12.64
CA GLN A 775 0.05 -5.30 13.64
C GLN A 775 1.13 -5.46 14.74
N ARG A 776 1.62 -6.69 14.99
CA ARG A 776 2.51 -7.00 16.12
C ARG A 776 3.88 -7.52 15.70
N ILE A 777 3.98 -8.10 14.51
CA ILE A 777 5.15 -8.81 13.97
C ILE A 777 5.35 -8.31 12.54
N PRO A 778 6.57 -7.90 12.12
CA PRO A 778 6.88 -7.64 10.71
C PRO A 778 6.41 -8.80 9.83
N ALA A 779 5.60 -8.53 8.82
CA ALA A 779 4.87 -9.57 8.12
C ALA A 779 4.77 -9.33 6.61
N ALA A 780 4.63 -10.40 5.84
CA ALA A 780 4.25 -10.29 4.44
C ALA A 780 3.31 -11.42 3.97
N PHE A 781 2.23 -11.03 3.29
CA PHE A 781 1.15 -11.88 2.81
C PHE A 781 1.16 -11.92 1.28
N PHE A 782 1.05 -13.12 0.69
CA PHE A 782 1.16 -13.33 -0.76
C PHE A 782 0.01 -14.21 -1.30
N GLY A 783 -0.45 -13.93 -2.53
CA GLY A 783 -1.34 -14.80 -3.30
C GLY A 783 -0.54 -15.77 -4.18
N ILE A 784 -0.92 -17.05 -4.18
CA ILE A 784 -0.48 -18.06 -5.15
C ILE A 784 -1.59 -18.26 -6.16
N GLY A 785 -1.32 -17.99 -7.43
CA GLY A 785 -2.27 -18.14 -8.52
C GLY A 785 -2.67 -19.59 -8.74
N VAL A 786 -3.98 -19.81 -8.78
CA VAL A 786 -4.63 -21.12 -9.01
C VAL A 786 -5.72 -21.04 -10.08
N GLY A 787 -5.86 -19.89 -10.75
CA GLY A 787 -6.79 -19.69 -11.85
C GLY A 787 -6.35 -20.43 -13.11
N SER A 788 -7.31 -20.99 -13.85
CA SER A 788 -7.09 -21.68 -15.12
C SER A 788 -6.28 -20.81 -16.08
N ASN A 789 -5.19 -21.35 -16.64
CA ASN A 789 -4.48 -20.68 -17.73
C ASN A 789 -5.40 -20.54 -18.94
N GLY A 790 -5.82 -19.31 -19.25
CA GLY A 790 -6.96 -19.01 -20.12
C GLY A 790 -6.88 -19.60 -21.52
N ASN A 791 -7.47 -20.78 -21.71
CA ASN A 791 -7.56 -21.48 -22.98
C ASN A 791 -9.02 -21.85 -23.34
N ASP A 792 -9.95 -21.45 -22.48
CA ASP A 792 -11.40 -21.63 -22.53
C ASP A 792 -12.15 -20.30 -22.79
N GLY A 793 -11.51 -19.39 -23.56
CA GLY A 793 -12.17 -18.37 -24.40
C GLY A 793 -12.98 -17.25 -23.72
N GLY A 794 -13.20 -17.33 -22.41
CA GLY A 794 -14.00 -16.38 -21.64
C GLY A 794 -13.23 -15.11 -21.27
N GLY A 795 -13.79 -13.94 -21.63
CA GLY A 795 -13.38 -12.68 -21.03
C GLY A 795 -13.78 -12.60 -19.54
N MET A 796 -13.51 -11.46 -18.90
CA MET A 796 -13.78 -11.17 -17.47
C MET A 796 -15.23 -11.38 -16.98
N ALA A 797 -16.16 -11.78 -17.84
CA ALA A 797 -17.53 -12.17 -17.47
C ALA A 797 -17.65 -13.63 -16.97
N GLU A 798 -16.77 -14.56 -17.39
CA GLU A 798 -16.85 -15.97 -16.96
C GLU A 798 -16.07 -16.28 -15.68
N THR A 799 -15.16 -15.40 -15.25
CA THR A 799 -14.34 -15.55 -14.05
C THR A 799 -15.15 -15.54 -12.74
N THR A 800 -16.40 -15.04 -12.76
CA THR A 800 -17.28 -14.95 -11.57
C THR A 800 -17.73 -16.31 -11.03
N LYS A 801 -17.72 -17.38 -11.83
CA LYS A 801 -18.20 -18.70 -11.39
C LYS A 801 -17.28 -19.37 -10.37
N ASN A 802 -15.96 -19.21 -10.49
CA ASN A 802 -14.99 -19.98 -9.70
C ASN A 802 -14.28 -19.15 -8.61
N GLN A 803 -14.80 -17.97 -8.27
CA GLN A 803 -14.22 -17.11 -7.24
C GLN A 803 -14.29 -17.72 -5.84
N LEU A 804 -13.48 -17.20 -4.92
CA LEU A 804 -13.59 -17.47 -3.48
C LEU A 804 -15.04 -17.25 -3.00
N HIS A 805 -15.51 -18.10 -2.10
CA HIS A 805 -16.91 -18.19 -1.62
C HIS A 805 -17.96 -18.56 -2.68
N SER A 806 -17.58 -18.88 -3.92
CA SER A 806 -18.52 -19.50 -4.86
C SER A 806 -18.81 -20.95 -4.46
N PRO A 807 -20.06 -21.43 -4.56
CA PRO A 807 -20.35 -22.87 -4.46
C PRO A 807 -19.73 -23.68 -5.61
N HIS A 808 -19.18 -23.03 -6.64
CA HIS A 808 -18.41 -23.64 -7.73
C HIS A 808 -16.89 -23.38 -7.63
N PHE A 809 -16.38 -22.95 -6.47
CA PHE A 809 -14.94 -22.74 -6.24
C PHE A 809 -14.12 -24.02 -6.51
N VAL A 810 -13.09 -23.89 -7.34
CA VAL A 810 -12.14 -24.95 -7.70
C VAL A 810 -10.71 -24.41 -7.73
N VAL A 811 -9.73 -25.30 -7.60
CA VAL A 811 -8.30 -24.97 -7.47
C VAL A 811 -7.51 -25.80 -8.47
N ASP A 812 -6.63 -25.17 -9.26
CA ASP A 812 -5.60 -25.89 -10.00
C ASP A 812 -4.57 -26.47 -9.02
N GLU A 813 -4.65 -27.78 -8.80
CA GLU A 813 -3.79 -28.50 -7.85
C GLU A 813 -2.32 -28.55 -8.28
N GLU A 814 -1.99 -28.31 -9.55
CA GLU A 814 -0.60 -28.29 -10.04
C GLU A 814 0.17 -27.01 -9.65
N ALA A 815 -0.55 -25.96 -9.24
CA ALA A 815 0.05 -24.73 -8.72
C ALA A 815 0.49 -24.86 -7.25
N LEU A 816 -0.12 -25.75 -6.46
CA LEU A 816 0.10 -25.85 -5.02
C LEU A 816 1.56 -26.14 -4.59
N PRO A 817 2.36 -26.94 -5.33
CA PRO A 817 3.79 -27.08 -5.08
C PRO A 817 4.57 -25.75 -5.04
N VAL A 818 4.12 -24.70 -5.75
CA VAL A 818 4.74 -23.37 -5.71
C VAL A 818 4.63 -22.77 -4.31
N GLY A 819 3.45 -22.78 -3.70
CA GLY A 819 3.23 -22.25 -2.36
C GLY A 819 4.05 -22.97 -1.29
N ALA A 820 4.18 -24.30 -1.39
CA ALA A 820 4.96 -25.09 -0.44
C ALA A 820 6.47 -24.83 -0.56
N ALA A 821 6.99 -24.73 -1.78
CA ALA A 821 8.39 -24.36 -2.01
C ALA A 821 8.67 -22.91 -1.58
N PHE A 822 7.72 -22.00 -1.80
CA PHE A 822 7.85 -20.59 -1.47
C PHE A 822 7.95 -20.35 0.03
N HIS A 823 7.05 -20.93 0.83
CA HIS A 823 7.13 -20.90 2.29
C HIS A 823 8.48 -21.41 2.82
N ALA A 824 8.97 -22.54 2.28
CA ALA A 824 10.25 -23.10 2.68
C ALA A 824 11.43 -22.18 2.30
N ALA A 825 11.44 -21.62 1.09
CA ALA A 825 12.51 -20.76 0.61
C ALA A 825 12.58 -19.42 1.38
N VAL A 826 11.45 -18.76 1.60
CA VAL A 826 11.39 -17.47 2.33
C VAL A 826 11.88 -17.62 3.77
N ALA A 827 11.60 -18.76 4.42
CA ALA A 827 12.06 -19.05 5.78
C ALA A 827 13.52 -19.52 5.89
N ILE A 828 14.10 -20.10 4.83
CA ILE A 828 15.50 -20.55 4.80
C ILE A 828 16.48 -19.40 4.52
N GLU A 829 16.08 -18.42 3.72
CA GLU A 829 16.97 -17.35 3.23
C GLU A 829 16.96 -16.07 4.09
N LEU A 830 16.40 -16.15 5.30
CA LEU A 830 16.22 -15.04 6.25
C LEU A 830 17.28 -15.06 7.36
#